data_AF-A0A972C6G1-F1
#
_entry.id   AF-A0A972C6G1-F1
#
_cell.length_a   1.000
_cell.length_b   1.000
_cell.length_c   1.000
_cell.angle_alpha   90.00
_cell.angle_beta   90.00
_cell.angle_gamma   90.00
#
_symmetry.space_group_name_H-M   'P 1'
#
loop_
_entity.id
_entity.type
_entity.pdbx_description
1 polymer ?
#
loop_
_entity_poly.entity_id
_entity_poly.type
_entity_poly.pdbx_seq_one_letter_code
_entity_poly.pdbx_strand_id
1 'polypeptide(L)'
;MIRRVLAFVIGIMVCINLMWAPPVLGAGNNSTIRVKLSSLGTLKSVNIVVDGTYGIPKIDKNNLLNKGNYTVRIESGQLVLDDKTGSKTQSTKLGSSFTFKRYRDSSPNRLKVGNYYYLGDMEVRLQGSSIELINHLHLETYLYGVVPYEVSNSWPIEAQKAQAVAARTYAARRMNGKSYYDIVDTTNDQVYRGYNSSHKNSIKAVDETFGKVLTYNGSYAETLYSSSNGGKIEAAGNLWSSLPYSKVKDDPYDIKNTSNPNRSWTVSYSKNPVNSALLNRLGFKDALAKKGLKEGDIENLQIKSISFEYNNSGRADKGEIVLAMNKKQDPKKSASKDESNESQEPAEPEKITVKIALSKKNIRTIFDLKSLLFQVVDKKNAFEFQGSGYGHGVGMSQWGAHQMAKEGKTYTQILEFYYPGTKVSSLKIDPDNGGDPKPNPPAKEEPKPEPKPEPKPEPKPDPGKDKEQDKDKDKNKEKDKEKQYGIVNVSTSLNVRQGPGTNHKRVASLKKGARVEILDRQGAWYKIKSGSTQGYVHGDYIVLENKAQTPPPSNQNQKPPAADPAPPPSDDKRYGTVTASSLNVRSGPSTKNHKVGMVVKETKLTILGTQGSWYKISYKGKDAYVHSDYVKLESTGKSTSGSTSVIGTATVTASSLNIRSGAGTNYKKIGSLPKNKKVDLLAKQGAWYKIKYGSGVGYVHGNYLKVNSTSSSNKNSSGNSSNSGNQTRGSEQRIGTVNASSLHVRSGPGTKHSSKGLLSRGTKVTITGESGSWYKIKYGSGTGYVHKNYIKLTSGGSSSRGTTQQRTGTVNASALNVRSGPGTSHSRVGLLKRGAKVTITGESGSWYKIKSGSIAGYVAKQYIK
;
A
#
# COMPACT_ATOMS: atom_id res chain seq x y z
N MET A 1 -37.57 -67.55 29.36
CA MET A 1 -37.13 -66.16 29.61
C MET A 1 -35.83 -65.76 28.90
N ILE A 2 -34.82 -66.64 28.83
CA ILE A 2 -33.46 -66.31 28.34
C ILE A 2 -33.40 -65.82 26.86
N ARG A 3 -34.22 -66.37 25.95
CA ARG A 3 -34.25 -65.91 24.54
C ARG A 3 -34.80 -64.50 24.34
N ARG A 4 -35.70 -64.02 25.22
CA ARG A 4 -36.23 -62.65 25.16
C ARG A 4 -35.27 -61.63 25.76
N VAL A 5 -34.48 -62.03 26.76
CA VAL A 5 -33.41 -61.20 27.34
C VAL A 5 -32.24 -61.05 26.37
N LEU A 6 -31.85 -62.12 25.66
CA LEU A 6 -30.75 -62.06 24.69
C LEU A 6 -31.09 -61.18 23.47
N ALA A 7 -32.32 -61.22 22.98
CA ALA A 7 -32.78 -60.32 21.92
C ALA A 7 -32.80 -58.84 22.37
N PHE A 8 -33.13 -58.58 23.64
CA PHE A 8 -33.12 -57.23 24.21
C PHE A 8 -31.69 -56.69 24.42
N VAL A 9 -30.76 -57.55 24.85
CA VAL A 9 -29.34 -57.18 25.02
C VAL A 9 -28.64 -56.97 23.67
N ILE A 10 -28.94 -57.78 22.65
CA ILE A 10 -28.42 -57.56 21.29
C ILE A 10 -29.04 -56.29 20.68
N GLY A 11 -30.33 -56.03 20.90
CA GLY A 11 -30.97 -54.77 20.51
C GLY A 11 -30.34 -53.54 21.16
N ILE A 12 -30.02 -53.60 22.45
CA ILE A 12 -29.31 -52.53 23.16
C ILE A 12 -27.87 -52.38 22.69
N MET A 13 -27.14 -53.46 22.39
CA MET A 13 -25.78 -53.36 21.83
C MET A 13 -25.75 -52.81 20.39
N VAL A 14 -26.76 -53.09 19.56
CA VAL A 14 -26.90 -52.46 18.23
C VAL A 14 -27.27 -50.98 18.37
N CYS A 15 -28.13 -50.62 19.32
CA CYS A 15 -28.46 -49.23 19.62
C CYS A 15 -27.29 -48.44 20.24
N ILE A 16 -26.46 -49.05 21.09
CA ILE A 16 -25.27 -48.40 21.69
C ILE A 16 -24.16 -48.24 20.65
N ASN A 17 -24.00 -49.15 19.70
CA ASN A 17 -23.07 -48.97 18.57
C ASN A 17 -23.58 -47.93 17.53
N LEU A 18 -24.88 -47.66 17.46
CA LEU A 18 -25.45 -46.58 16.64
C LEU A 18 -25.47 -45.21 17.36
N MET A 19 -25.33 -45.17 18.69
CA MET A 19 -25.24 -43.94 19.48
C MET A 19 -23.81 -43.36 19.60
N TRP A 20 -22.80 -44.07 19.08
CA TRP A 20 -21.42 -43.61 18.97
C TRP A 20 -20.92 -43.59 17.52
N ALA A 21 -21.82 -43.31 16.57
CA ALA A 21 -21.36 -42.70 15.33
C ALA A 21 -20.86 -41.28 15.68
N PRO A 22 -19.56 -40.93 15.48
CA PRO A 22 -19.20 -39.52 15.40
C PRO A 22 -20.16 -38.90 14.38
N PRO A 23 -20.63 -37.65 14.54
CA PRO A 23 -21.52 -37.03 13.58
C PRO A 23 -20.91 -37.27 12.20
N VAL A 24 -21.57 -38.13 11.41
CA VAL A 24 -21.19 -38.32 10.03
C VAL A 24 -21.26 -36.91 9.49
N LEU A 25 -20.09 -36.37 9.11
CA LEU A 25 -20.00 -35.14 8.37
C LEU A 25 -21.05 -35.27 7.28
N GLY A 26 -22.17 -34.57 7.46
CA GLY A 26 -23.26 -34.60 6.50
C GLY A 26 -22.62 -34.33 5.15
N ALA A 27 -23.05 -35.07 4.13
CA ALA A 27 -22.65 -34.86 2.75
C ALA A 27 -23.21 -33.53 2.22
N GLY A 28 -23.03 -32.44 2.97
CA GLY A 28 -23.21 -31.09 2.54
C GLY A 28 -22.00 -30.71 1.68
N ASN A 29 -22.29 -30.14 0.53
CA ASN A 29 -21.26 -29.59 -0.34
C ASN A 29 -20.60 -28.40 0.38
N ASN A 30 -19.43 -28.62 1.00
CA ASN A 30 -18.66 -27.59 1.71
C ASN A 30 -17.93 -26.62 0.76
N SER A 31 -18.28 -26.63 -0.53
CA SER A 31 -17.56 -25.87 -1.55
C SER A 31 -17.99 -24.41 -1.58
N THR A 32 -19.22 -24.05 -1.23
CA THR A 32 -19.71 -22.66 -1.36
C THR A 32 -19.99 -22.02 -0.01
N ILE A 33 -19.29 -20.93 0.28
CA ILE A 33 -19.53 -20.10 1.47
C ILE A 33 -20.31 -18.83 1.09
N ARG A 34 -21.19 -18.39 1.99
CA ARG A 34 -22.00 -17.17 1.82
C ARG A 34 -21.53 -16.10 2.82
N VAL A 35 -20.93 -15.03 2.30
CA VAL A 35 -20.32 -13.97 3.11
C VAL A 35 -21.15 -12.70 3.02
N LYS A 36 -21.72 -12.27 4.14
CA LYS A 36 -22.44 -10.99 4.23
C LYS A 36 -21.45 -9.84 4.35
N LEU A 37 -21.52 -8.89 3.41
CA LEU A 37 -20.65 -7.70 3.37
C LEU A 37 -21.11 -6.62 4.36
N SER A 38 -21.04 -6.93 5.66
CA SER A 38 -21.48 -6.07 6.76
C SER A 38 -20.63 -4.81 6.90
N SER A 39 -19.37 -4.82 6.42
CA SER A 39 -18.48 -3.67 6.44
C SER A 39 -19.01 -2.46 5.65
N LEU A 40 -19.99 -2.67 4.76
CA LEU A 40 -20.66 -1.61 4.00
C LEU A 40 -21.72 -0.85 4.82
N GLY A 41 -22.10 -1.35 6.00
CA GLY A 41 -23.13 -0.75 6.84
C GLY A 41 -24.53 -0.81 6.22
N THR A 42 -25.40 0.10 6.65
CA THR A 42 -26.78 0.17 6.17
C THR A 42 -26.85 0.90 4.83
N LEU A 43 -27.18 0.18 3.76
CA LEU A 43 -27.22 0.73 2.40
C LEU A 43 -28.66 1.02 1.94
N LYS A 44 -28.86 2.15 1.25
CA LYS A 44 -30.10 2.46 0.50
C LYS A 44 -29.91 2.34 -1.02
N SER A 45 -28.66 2.48 -1.46
CA SER A 45 -28.23 2.27 -2.83
C SER A 45 -26.77 1.83 -2.83
N VAL A 46 -26.36 1.07 -3.85
CA VAL A 46 -25.00 0.57 -4.03
C VAL A 46 -24.62 0.54 -5.50
N ASN A 47 -23.39 0.96 -5.82
CA ASN A 47 -22.83 0.83 -7.16
C ASN A 47 -22.01 -0.46 -7.26
N ILE A 48 -22.25 -1.22 -8.31
CA ILE A 48 -21.57 -2.47 -8.63
C ILE A 48 -21.00 -2.36 -10.04
N VAL A 49 -19.69 -2.57 -10.20
CA VAL A 49 -19.06 -2.61 -11.53
C VAL A 49 -18.89 -4.06 -11.96
N VAL A 50 -19.53 -4.43 -13.07
CA VAL A 50 -19.40 -5.76 -13.68
C VAL A 50 -18.13 -5.80 -14.52
N ASP A 51 -17.16 -6.63 -14.11
CA ASP A 51 -15.87 -6.85 -14.78
C ASP A 51 -15.66 -8.36 -15.03
N GLY A 52 -16.52 -8.92 -15.88
CA GLY A 52 -16.54 -10.34 -16.18
C GLY A 52 -17.79 -10.75 -16.91
N THR A 53 -17.95 -12.05 -17.12
CA THR A 53 -19.18 -12.64 -17.65
C THR A 53 -20.14 -12.91 -16.50
N TYR A 54 -21.13 -12.03 -16.36
CA TYR A 54 -22.21 -12.14 -15.39
C TYR A 54 -23.56 -12.04 -16.08
N GLY A 55 -24.61 -12.58 -15.47
CA GLY A 55 -25.99 -12.38 -15.87
C GLY A 55 -26.90 -12.22 -14.64
N ILE A 56 -28.14 -11.81 -14.86
CA ILE A 56 -29.18 -11.79 -13.83
C ILE A 56 -30.33 -12.65 -14.35
N PRO A 57 -30.46 -13.91 -13.88
CA PRO A 57 -31.47 -14.82 -14.40
C PRO A 57 -32.92 -14.33 -14.29
N LYS A 58 -33.20 -13.36 -13.42
CA LYS A 58 -34.52 -12.71 -13.28
C LYS A 58 -34.85 -11.70 -14.40
N ILE A 59 -33.84 -11.16 -15.09
CA ILE A 59 -34.05 -10.23 -16.22
C ILE A 59 -34.26 -11.05 -17.49
N ASP A 60 -33.28 -11.88 -17.81
CA ASP A 60 -33.32 -12.81 -18.93
C ASP A 60 -32.35 -13.95 -18.62
N LYS A 61 -32.87 -15.18 -18.65
CA LYS A 61 -32.10 -16.41 -18.36
C LYS A 61 -30.97 -16.64 -19.37
N ASN A 62 -31.10 -16.06 -20.57
CA ASN A 62 -30.15 -16.21 -21.67
C ASN A 62 -29.24 -14.98 -21.84
N ASN A 63 -29.42 -13.92 -21.04
CA ASN A 63 -28.69 -12.67 -21.25
C ASN A 63 -27.51 -12.49 -20.29
N LEU A 64 -26.39 -12.07 -20.88
CA LEU A 64 -25.20 -11.65 -20.17
C LEU A 64 -25.24 -10.13 -20.02
N LEU A 65 -24.89 -9.65 -18.84
CA LEU A 65 -24.73 -8.23 -18.59
C LEU A 65 -23.56 -7.66 -19.39
N ASN A 66 -23.73 -6.41 -19.83
CA ASN A 66 -22.62 -5.63 -20.34
C ASN A 66 -21.60 -5.37 -19.21
N LYS A 67 -20.32 -5.26 -19.58
CA LYS A 67 -19.32 -4.80 -18.62
C LYS A 67 -19.52 -3.31 -18.34
N GLY A 68 -19.46 -2.92 -17.08
CA GLY A 68 -19.56 -1.52 -16.69
C GLY A 68 -20.35 -1.31 -15.40
N ASN A 69 -20.86 -0.10 -15.23
CA ASN A 69 -21.44 0.34 -13.96
C ASN A 69 -22.94 0.04 -13.90
N TYR A 70 -23.34 -0.58 -12.79
CA TYR A 70 -24.72 -0.80 -12.40
C TYR A 70 -24.97 -0.12 -11.06
N THR A 71 -26.17 0.41 -10.85
CA THR A 71 -26.59 0.93 -9.54
C THR A 71 -27.80 0.16 -9.05
N VAL A 72 -27.73 -0.42 -7.86
CA VAL A 72 -28.89 -0.97 -7.18
C VAL A 72 -29.43 0.07 -6.21
N ARG A 73 -30.73 0.27 -6.19
CA ARG A 73 -31.41 1.20 -5.27
C ARG A 73 -32.74 0.62 -4.81
N ILE A 74 -33.28 1.17 -3.74
CA ILE A 74 -34.62 0.83 -3.25
C ILE A 74 -35.61 1.85 -3.83
N GLU A 75 -36.68 1.37 -4.45
CA GLU A 75 -37.80 2.18 -4.92
C GLU A 75 -39.10 1.46 -4.55
N SER A 76 -40.00 2.14 -3.84
CA SER A 76 -41.32 1.59 -3.45
C SER A 76 -41.25 0.19 -2.81
N GLY A 77 -40.25 -0.03 -1.93
CA GLY A 77 -40.07 -1.31 -1.25
C GLY A 77 -39.51 -2.44 -2.12
N GLN A 78 -38.97 -2.13 -3.30
CA GLN A 78 -38.38 -3.10 -4.22
C GLN A 78 -36.95 -2.70 -4.59
N LEU A 79 -36.13 -3.70 -4.92
CA LEU A 79 -34.82 -3.49 -5.52
C LEU A 79 -34.99 -3.14 -6.99
N VAL A 80 -34.33 -2.06 -7.40
CA VAL A 80 -34.25 -1.60 -8.79
C VAL A 80 -32.80 -1.59 -9.21
N LEU A 81 -32.52 -2.17 -10.38
CA LEU A 81 -31.22 -2.16 -11.03
C LEU A 81 -31.22 -1.13 -12.15
N ASP A 82 -30.37 -0.13 -12.04
CA ASP A 82 -30.08 0.83 -13.10
C ASP A 82 -28.82 0.39 -13.86
N ASP A 83 -28.99 -0.05 -15.11
CA ASP A 83 -27.90 -0.29 -16.07
C ASP A 83 -27.42 1.06 -16.63
N LYS A 84 -26.16 1.41 -16.37
CA LYS A 84 -25.51 2.66 -16.82
C LYS A 84 -24.39 2.39 -17.82
N THR A 85 -24.42 1.25 -18.52
CA THR A 85 -23.40 0.85 -19.50
C THR A 85 -23.60 1.50 -20.87
N GLY A 86 -24.85 1.83 -21.22
CA GLY A 86 -25.21 2.52 -22.46
C GLY A 86 -25.34 4.03 -22.31
N SER A 87 -25.71 4.71 -23.40
CA SER A 87 -25.92 6.17 -23.45
C SER A 87 -27.12 6.64 -22.63
N LYS A 88 -28.08 5.75 -22.34
CA LYS A 88 -29.24 5.99 -21.47
C LYS A 88 -29.24 4.97 -20.34
N THR A 89 -29.71 5.39 -19.17
CA THR A 89 -29.90 4.48 -18.04
C THR A 89 -31.16 3.66 -18.25
N GLN A 90 -31.04 2.33 -18.17
CA GLN A 90 -32.19 1.42 -18.18
C GLN A 90 -32.44 0.90 -16.75
N SER A 91 -33.66 1.05 -16.25
CA SER A 91 -34.04 0.63 -14.89
C SER A 91 -34.91 -0.62 -14.94
N THR A 92 -34.61 -1.62 -14.09
CA THR A 92 -35.36 -2.87 -13.99
C THR A 92 -35.72 -3.18 -12.53
N LYS A 93 -37.01 -3.40 -12.25
CA LYS A 93 -37.50 -3.81 -10.92
C LYS A 93 -37.29 -5.31 -10.72
N LEU A 94 -36.65 -5.71 -9.63
CA LEU A 94 -36.20 -7.10 -9.37
C LEU A 94 -36.76 -7.70 -8.07
N GLY A 95 -37.73 -7.03 -7.45
CA GLY A 95 -38.40 -7.51 -6.23
C GLY A 95 -37.52 -7.39 -4.98
N SER A 96 -37.61 -8.36 -4.08
CA SER A 96 -36.93 -8.32 -2.77
C SER A 96 -35.50 -8.88 -2.79
N SER A 97 -35.11 -9.64 -3.82
CA SER A 97 -33.73 -10.13 -4.00
C SER A 97 -33.43 -10.48 -5.45
N PHE A 98 -32.16 -10.44 -5.85
CA PHE A 98 -31.67 -10.99 -7.11
C PHE A 98 -30.16 -11.25 -7.02
N THR A 99 -29.61 -12.00 -7.97
CA THR A 99 -28.20 -12.38 -7.94
C THR A 99 -27.49 -12.01 -9.23
N PHE A 100 -26.35 -11.34 -9.12
CA PHE A 100 -25.36 -11.29 -10.18
C PHE A 100 -24.68 -12.65 -10.26
N LYS A 101 -25.06 -13.44 -11.26
CA LYS A 101 -24.60 -14.82 -11.41
C LYS A 101 -23.40 -14.90 -12.33
N ARG A 102 -22.32 -15.53 -11.87
CA ARG A 102 -21.05 -15.70 -12.60
C ARG A 102 -21.16 -16.87 -13.56
N TYR A 103 -20.81 -16.64 -14.82
CA TYR A 103 -20.71 -17.69 -15.83
C TYR A 103 -19.26 -17.97 -16.21
N ARG A 104 -18.95 -19.19 -16.64
CA ARG A 104 -17.60 -19.63 -17.02
C ARG A 104 -17.04 -18.76 -18.13
N ASP A 105 -15.82 -18.25 -17.94
CA ASP A 105 -15.09 -17.54 -18.98
C ASP A 105 -13.57 -17.67 -18.76
N SER A 106 -12.79 -17.25 -19.76
CA SER A 106 -11.31 -17.25 -19.68
C SER A 106 -10.73 -16.24 -18.67
N SER A 107 -11.55 -15.30 -18.19
CA SER A 107 -11.22 -14.29 -17.18
C SER A 107 -11.72 -14.74 -15.81
N PRO A 108 -11.08 -14.35 -14.69
CA PRO A 108 -11.53 -14.72 -13.34
C PRO A 108 -12.92 -14.20 -12.95
N ASN A 109 -13.54 -13.34 -13.78
CA ASN A 109 -14.87 -12.75 -13.62
C ASN A 109 -15.11 -12.11 -12.25
N ARG A 110 -15.09 -10.78 -12.18
CA ARG A 110 -15.14 -10.04 -10.91
C ARG A 110 -16.28 -9.03 -10.89
N LEU A 111 -16.80 -8.77 -9.70
CA LEU A 111 -17.66 -7.63 -9.42
C LEU A 111 -16.92 -6.65 -8.51
N LYS A 112 -16.89 -5.37 -8.86
CA LYS A 112 -16.32 -4.35 -7.98
C LYS A 112 -17.42 -3.73 -7.14
N VAL A 113 -17.26 -3.75 -5.82
CA VAL A 113 -18.11 -3.02 -4.87
C VAL A 113 -17.22 -2.17 -3.98
N GLY A 114 -17.43 -0.86 -4.01
CA GLY A 114 -16.53 0.10 -3.36
C GLY A 114 -15.10 -0.03 -3.90
N ASN A 115 -14.16 -0.40 -3.02
CA ASN A 115 -12.73 -0.51 -3.35
C ASN A 115 -12.26 -1.94 -3.66
N TYR A 116 -13.13 -2.94 -3.50
CA TYR A 116 -12.75 -4.34 -3.58
C TYR A 116 -13.39 -5.02 -4.78
N TYR A 117 -12.70 -6.02 -5.32
CA TYR A 117 -13.22 -6.90 -6.36
C TYR A 117 -13.61 -8.23 -5.73
N TYR A 118 -14.80 -8.71 -5.99
CA TYR A 118 -15.33 -9.95 -5.45
C TYR A 118 -15.42 -10.99 -6.57
N LEU A 119 -15.09 -12.23 -6.23
CA LEU A 119 -15.28 -13.41 -7.09
C LEU A 119 -16.59 -14.10 -6.71
N GLY A 120 -17.04 -15.03 -7.55
CA GLY A 120 -18.28 -15.76 -7.32
C GLY A 120 -19.52 -14.93 -7.62
N ASP A 121 -20.65 -15.39 -7.13
CA ASP A 121 -21.94 -14.75 -7.31
C ASP A 121 -22.17 -13.69 -6.23
N MET A 122 -22.96 -12.67 -6.54
CA MET A 122 -23.35 -11.64 -5.57
C MET A 122 -24.87 -11.57 -5.49
N GLU A 123 -25.44 -12.07 -4.40
CA GLU A 123 -26.84 -11.86 -4.06
C GLU A 123 -27.01 -10.45 -3.48
N VAL A 124 -28.02 -9.76 -3.98
CA VAL A 124 -28.50 -8.49 -3.46
C VAL A 124 -29.88 -8.74 -2.87
N ARG A 125 -30.08 -8.34 -1.61
CA ARG A 125 -31.31 -8.61 -0.87
C ARG A 125 -31.79 -7.38 -0.13
N LEU A 126 -33.11 -7.18 -0.11
CA LEU A 126 -33.78 -6.19 0.71
C LEU A 126 -34.01 -6.78 2.11
N GLN A 127 -33.47 -6.12 3.13
CA GLN A 127 -33.71 -6.42 4.54
C GLN A 127 -34.32 -5.18 5.19
N GLY A 128 -35.62 -5.25 5.49
CA GLY A 128 -36.40 -4.10 5.94
C GLY A 128 -36.34 -2.98 4.89
N SER A 129 -35.75 -1.84 5.26
CA SER A 129 -35.57 -0.71 4.35
C SER A 129 -34.14 -0.56 3.83
N SER A 130 -33.31 -1.61 3.92
CA SER A 130 -31.89 -1.56 3.56
C SER A 130 -31.46 -2.67 2.61
N ILE A 131 -30.42 -2.41 1.82
CA ILE A 131 -29.79 -3.38 0.92
C ILE A 131 -28.69 -4.12 1.68
N GLU A 132 -28.70 -5.45 1.61
CA GLU A 132 -27.60 -6.31 2.00
C GLU A 132 -26.99 -6.98 0.76
N LEU A 133 -25.66 -7.17 0.78
CA LEU A 133 -24.92 -7.92 -0.23
C LEU A 133 -24.35 -9.19 0.38
N ILE A 134 -24.66 -10.33 -0.23
CA ILE A 134 -24.17 -11.64 0.17
C ILE A 134 -23.34 -12.21 -0.98
N ASN A 135 -22.04 -12.40 -0.75
CA ASN A 135 -21.14 -12.95 -1.74
C ASN A 135 -21.08 -14.47 -1.60
N HIS A 136 -21.50 -15.18 -2.65
CA HIS A 136 -21.52 -16.64 -2.71
C HIS A 136 -20.33 -17.07 -3.56
N LEU A 137 -19.37 -17.75 -2.95
CA LEU A 137 -18.12 -18.09 -3.63
C LEU A 137 -17.54 -19.39 -3.13
N HIS A 138 -16.68 -19.97 -3.95
CA HIS A 138 -15.97 -21.19 -3.59
C HIS A 138 -15.09 -20.95 -2.35
N LEU A 139 -15.06 -21.88 -1.39
CA LEU A 139 -14.37 -21.72 -0.11
C LEU A 139 -12.89 -21.36 -0.29
N GLU A 140 -12.21 -21.91 -1.30
CA GLU A 140 -10.82 -21.58 -1.58
C GLU A 140 -10.65 -20.17 -2.16
N THR A 141 -11.57 -19.72 -3.02
CA THR A 141 -11.49 -18.36 -3.58
C THR A 141 -11.91 -17.30 -2.57
N TYR A 142 -12.72 -17.67 -1.57
CA TYR A 142 -12.94 -16.86 -0.37
C TYR A 142 -11.64 -16.60 0.39
N LEU A 143 -10.79 -17.62 0.57
CA LEU A 143 -9.53 -17.47 1.30
C LEU A 143 -8.53 -16.53 0.60
N TYR A 144 -8.61 -16.35 -0.73
CA TYR A 144 -7.86 -15.30 -1.42
C TYR A 144 -8.19 -13.88 -0.92
N GLY A 145 -9.38 -13.70 -0.37
CA GLY A 145 -9.83 -12.44 0.23
C GLY A 145 -9.69 -12.38 1.75
N VAL A 146 -9.22 -13.44 2.42
CA VAL A 146 -8.97 -13.47 3.88
C VAL A 146 -7.48 -13.44 4.18
N VAL A 147 -6.73 -14.43 3.69
CA VAL A 147 -5.32 -14.63 4.05
C VAL A 147 -4.46 -13.37 3.88
N PRO A 148 -4.50 -12.64 2.75
CA PRO A 148 -3.65 -11.45 2.56
C PRO A 148 -4.04 -10.25 3.44
N TYR A 149 -5.19 -10.30 4.08
CA TYR A 149 -5.70 -9.24 4.96
C TYR A 149 -5.55 -9.58 6.45
N GLU A 150 -5.32 -10.85 6.76
CA GLU A 150 -4.93 -11.33 8.09
C GLU A 150 -3.41 -11.32 8.27
N VAL A 151 -2.66 -11.78 7.27
CA VAL A 151 -1.20 -11.84 7.29
C VAL A 151 -0.62 -11.20 6.03
N SER A 152 0.60 -10.66 6.14
CA SER A 152 1.21 -9.98 4.99
C SER A 152 1.58 -10.98 3.89
N ASN A 153 1.27 -10.64 2.64
CA ASN A 153 1.67 -11.41 1.46
C ASN A 153 3.21 -11.58 1.33
N SER A 154 4.03 -10.77 2.01
CA SER A 154 5.50 -10.95 2.01
C SER A 154 6.03 -11.85 3.13
N TRP A 155 5.18 -12.37 4.00
CA TRP A 155 5.59 -13.28 5.07
C TRP A 155 6.04 -14.65 4.53
N PRO A 156 6.82 -15.43 5.29
CA PRO A 156 7.19 -16.79 4.91
C PRO A 156 5.97 -17.62 4.54
N ILE A 157 6.11 -18.45 3.50
CA ILE A 157 4.99 -19.20 2.94
C ILE A 157 4.34 -20.14 3.96
N GLU A 158 5.13 -20.77 4.84
CA GLU A 158 4.62 -21.69 5.87
C GLU A 158 3.72 -21.00 6.91
N ALA A 159 3.99 -19.72 7.23
CA ALA A 159 3.09 -18.94 8.09
C ALA A 159 1.77 -18.60 7.37
N GLN A 160 1.83 -18.29 6.07
CA GLN A 160 0.63 -18.05 5.25
C GLN A 160 -0.19 -19.33 5.05
N LYS A 161 0.46 -20.49 4.91
CA LYS A 161 -0.20 -21.81 4.87
C LYS A 161 -0.90 -22.14 6.18
N ALA A 162 -0.25 -21.91 7.31
CA ALA A 162 -0.88 -22.10 8.62
C ALA A 162 -2.11 -21.19 8.77
N GLN A 163 -2.00 -19.92 8.37
CA GLN A 163 -3.15 -19.01 8.33
C GLN A 163 -4.26 -19.49 7.40
N ALA A 164 -3.93 -19.99 6.21
CA ALA A 164 -4.92 -20.51 5.25
C ALA A 164 -5.70 -21.69 5.82
N VAL A 165 -5.02 -22.68 6.42
CA VAL A 165 -5.66 -23.85 7.04
C VAL A 165 -6.51 -23.44 8.25
N ALA A 166 -6.00 -22.58 9.12
CA ALA A 166 -6.76 -22.07 10.26
C ALA A 166 -8.03 -21.32 9.81
N ALA A 167 -7.91 -20.44 8.81
CA ALA A 167 -9.03 -19.69 8.27
C ALA A 167 -10.05 -20.59 7.56
N ARG A 168 -9.59 -21.57 6.78
CA ARG A 168 -10.46 -22.55 6.10
C ARG A 168 -11.27 -23.37 7.10
N THR A 169 -10.62 -23.82 8.18
CA THR A 169 -11.27 -24.61 9.23
C THR A 169 -12.35 -23.80 9.95
N TYR A 170 -12.03 -22.54 10.28
CA TYR A 170 -12.95 -21.61 10.91
C TYR A 170 -14.21 -21.38 10.05
N ALA A 171 -14.01 -21.17 8.75
CA ALA A 171 -15.07 -20.95 7.77
C ALA A 171 -15.92 -22.22 7.58
N ALA A 172 -15.30 -23.38 7.36
CA ALA A 172 -15.99 -24.66 7.20
C ALA A 172 -16.86 -25.02 8.42
N ARG A 173 -16.43 -24.67 9.64
CA ARG A 173 -17.21 -24.87 10.87
C ARG A 173 -18.48 -23.99 10.94
N ARG A 174 -18.49 -22.84 10.26
CA ARG A 174 -19.62 -21.88 10.25
C ARG A 174 -20.61 -22.09 9.11
N MET A 175 -20.22 -22.86 8.09
CA MET A 175 -21.07 -23.26 6.97
C MET A 175 -22.10 -24.30 7.41
N ASN A 176 -23.12 -23.86 8.15
CA ASN A 176 -24.12 -24.73 8.78
C ASN A 176 -25.53 -24.57 8.20
N GLY A 177 -25.73 -23.67 7.23
CA GLY A 177 -27.01 -23.50 6.53
C GLY A 177 -28.14 -22.87 7.37
N LYS A 178 -27.91 -22.49 8.63
CA LYS A 178 -28.98 -22.00 9.54
C LYS A 178 -29.46 -20.57 9.23
N SER A 179 -28.68 -19.82 8.46
CA SER A 179 -28.98 -18.44 8.05
C SER A 179 -28.84 -18.32 6.52
N TYR A 180 -29.30 -17.20 5.96
CA TYR A 180 -29.11 -16.87 4.54
C TYR A 180 -27.65 -16.49 4.21
N TYR A 181 -26.80 -16.33 5.23
CA TYR A 181 -25.35 -16.19 5.14
C TYR A 181 -24.67 -17.07 6.20
N ASP A 182 -23.40 -17.41 6.00
CA ASP A 182 -22.63 -18.24 6.93
C ASP A 182 -21.74 -17.39 7.84
N ILE A 183 -21.16 -16.31 7.31
CA ILE A 183 -20.22 -15.43 8.01
C ILE A 183 -20.33 -13.97 7.54
N VAL A 184 -19.75 -13.04 8.31
CA VAL A 184 -19.57 -11.64 7.92
C VAL A 184 -18.13 -11.31 7.54
N ASP A 185 -17.93 -10.21 6.80
CA ASP A 185 -16.63 -9.75 6.29
C ASP A 185 -15.80 -8.89 7.28
N THR A 186 -16.27 -8.75 8.52
CA THR A 186 -15.62 -7.96 9.58
C THR A 186 -14.88 -8.84 10.57
N THR A 187 -14.20 -8.21 11.54
CA THR A 187 -13.51 -8.92 12.64
C THR A 187 -14.43 -9.70 13.58
N ASN A 188 -15.76 -9.62 13.39
CA ASN A 188 -16.67 -10.52 14.11
C ASN A 188 -16.48 -11.97 13.68
N ASP A 189 -16.11 -12.20 12.41
CA ASP A 189 -15.71 -13.50 11.89
C ASP A 189 -14.26 -13.46 11.40
N GLN A 190 -14.05 -13.03 10.15
CA GLN A 190 -12.72 -12.92 9.54
C GLN A 190 -12.66 -11.71 8.62
N VAL A 191 -11.51 -11.06 8.52
CA VAL A 191 -11.35 -9.90 7.64
C VAL A 191 -11.36 -10.35 6.18
N TYR A 192 -12.50 -10.17 5.50
CA TYR A 192 -12.68 -10.51 4.09
C TYR A 192 -12.76 -9.25 3.21
N ARG A 193 -11.87 -9.13 2.22
CA ARG A 193 -11.74 -7.92 1.37
C ARG A 193 -11.63 -8.23 -0.12
N GLY A 194 -12.28 -9.30 -0.55
CA GLY A 194 -12.35 -9.71 -1.95
C GLY A 194 -11.00 -10.10 -2.54
N TYR A 195 -11.01 -10.41 -3.84
CA TYR A 195 -9.87 -10.88 -4.61
C TYR A 195 -8.96 -9.76 -5.11
N ASN A 196 -7.65 -9.98 -4.99
CA ASN A 196 -6.63 -9.16 -5.61
C ASN A 196 -5.46 -10.03 -6.07
N SER A 197 -5.28 -10.10 -7.39
CA SER A 197 -4.27 -10.94 -8.06
C SER A 197 -2.81 -10.59 -7.72
N SER A 198 -2.55 -9.44 -7.08
CA SER A 198 -1.20 -9.08 -6.63
C SER A 198 -0.75 -9.86 -5.39
N HIS A 199 -1.66 -10.47 -4.63
CA HIS A 199 -1.37 -11.27 -3.44
C HIS A 199 -0.92 -12.71 -3.78
N LYS A 200 0.11 -12.82 -4.62
CA LYS A 200 0.55 -14.10 -5.19
C LYS A 200 0.96 -15.16 -4.16
N ASN A 201 1.60 -14.76 -3.06
CA ASN A 201 2.04 -15.72 -2.05
C ASN A 201 0.88 -16.20 -1.19
N SER A 202 -0.08 -15.32 -0.88
CA SER A 202 -1.28 -15.71 -0.13
C SER A 202 -2.16 -16.64 -0.96
N ILE A 203 -2.35 -16.33 -2.25
CA ILE A 203 -3.02 -17.22 -3.21
C ILE A 203 -2.29 -18.56 -3.27
N LYS A 204 -0.97 -18.55 -3.48
CA LYS A 204 -0.14 -19.76 -3.49
C LYS A 204 -0.26 -20.58 -2.19
N ALA A 205 -0.31 -19.94 -1.02
CA ALA A 205 -0.45 -20.64 0.26
C ALA A 205 -1.82 -21.32 0.40
N VAL A 206 -2.88 -20.66 -0.07
CA VAL A 206 -4.23 -21.24 -0.15
C VAL A 206 -4.20 -22.45 -1.08
N ASP A 207 -3.67 -22.30 -2.29
CA ASP A 207 -3.58 -23.36 -3.31
C ASP A 207 -2.77 -24.57 -2.84
N GLU A 208 -1.58 -24.35 -2.25
CA GLU A 208 -0.73 -25.43 -1.73
C GLU A 208 -1.31 -26.10 -0.48
N THR A 209 -2.36 -25.53 0.12
CA THR A 209 -3.10 -26.13 1.25
C THR A 209 -4.56 -26.41 0.91
N PHE A 210 -4.88 -26.57 -0.38
CA PHE A 210 -6.23 -26.80 -0.87
C PHE A 210 -6.93 -27.91 -0.07
N GLY A 211 -8.13 -27.60 0.45
CA GLY A 211 -8.94 -28.52 1.23
C GLY A 211 -8.35 -28.95 2.58
N LYS A 212 -7.18 -28.46 3.01
CA LYS A 212 -6.61 -28.84 4.32
C LYS A 212 -7.27 -28.07 5.45
N VAL A 213 -7.78 -28.80 6.44
CA VAL A 213 -8.49 -28.30 7.62
C VAL A 213 -7.99 -29.00 8.89
N LEU A 214 -8.24 -28.41 10.06
CA LEU A 214 -7.98 -29.02 11.36
C LEU A 214 -9.23 -29.66 11.94
N THR A 215 -9.08 -30.87 12.47
CA THR A 215 -10.15 -31.62 13.13
C THR A 215 -9.75 -32.05 14.53
N TYR A 216 -10.71 -32.06 15.45
CA TYR A 216 -10.55 -32.58 16.80
C TYR A 216 -11.74 -33.50 17.09
N ASN A 217 -11.47 -34.75 17.49
CA ASN A 217 -12.50 -35.78 17.70
C ASN A 217 -13.52 -35.89 16.55
N GLY A 218 -13.03 -35.89 15.31
CA GLY A 218 -13.85 -36.03 14.10
C GLY A 218 -14.61 -34.77 13.66
N SER A 219 -14.64 -33.70 14.47
CA SER A 219 -15.29 -32.42 14.14
C SER A 219 -14.28 -31.36 13.75
N TYR A 220 -14.67 -30.35 12.95
CA TYR A 220 -13.79 -29.21 12.66
C TYR A 220 -13.40 -28.48 13.94
N ALA A 221 -12.10 -28.25 14.14
CA ALA A 221 -11.60 -27.51 15.28
C ALA A 221 -12.03 -26.02 15.19
N GLU A 222 -12.39 -25.42 16.31
CA GLU A 222 -12.42 -23.95 16.42
C GLU A 222 -10.97 -23.41 16.42
N THR A 223 -10.59 -22.74 15.33
CA THR A 223 -9.23 -22.28 15.04
C THR A 223 -9.11 -20.76 15.23
N LEU A 224 -9.25 -20.31 16.48
CA LEU A 224 -9.09 -18.90 16.84
C LEU A 224 -7.64 -18.45 16.67
N TYR A 225 -7.44 -17.24 16.15
CA TYR A 225 -6.12 -16.66 15.96
C TYR A 225 -6.14 -15.16 16.29
N SER A 226 -4.98 -14.61 16.66
CA SER A 226 -4.83 -13.18 16.95
C SER A 226 -3.52 -12.64 16.40
N SER A 227 -3.39 -11.31 16.32
CA SER A 227 -2.18 -10.71 15.77
C SER A 227 -0.94 -11.11 16.57
N SER A 228 -1.03 -11.01 17.89
CA SER A 228 0.07 -11.35 18.79
C SER A 228 -0.46 -11.81 20.14
N ASN A 229 0.07 -12.93 20.63
CA ASN A 229 -0.29 -13.48 21.95
C ASN A 229 0.49 -12.81 23.09
N GLY A 230 1.54 -12.03 22.80
CA GLY A 230 2.31 -11.28 23.80
C GLY A 230 3.26 -12.14 24.64
N GLY A 231 3.60 -13.34 24.15
CA GLY A 231 4.44 -14.31 24.85
C GLY A 231 3.68 -15.38 25.61
N LYS A 232 2.35 -15.29 25.71
CA LYS A 232 1.50 -16.27 26.41
C LYS A 232 0.22 -16.57 25.63
N ILE A 233 -0.02 -17.83 25.31
CA ILE A 233 -1.29 -18.31 24.75
C ILE A 233 -2.33 -18.37 25.88
N GLU A 234 -3.55 -17.93 25.57
CA GLU A 234 -4.72 -17.96 26.45
C GLU A 234 -5.58 -19.21 26.18
N ALA A 235 -6.23 -19.73 27.22
CA ALA A 235 -7.25 -20.76 27.10
C ALA A 235 -8.61 -20.16 26.75
N ALA A 236 -9.31 -20.74 25.77
CA ALA A 236 -10.64 -20.30 25.36
C ALA A 236 -11.64 -20.24 26.54
N GLY A 237 -11.57 -21.20 27.46
CA GLY A 237 -12.44 -21.26 28.65
C GLY A 237 -12.33 -20.07 29.60
N ASN A 238 -11.23 -19.32 29.56
CA ASN A 238 -11.08 -18.10 30.37
C ASN A 238 -11.89 -16.92 29.82
N LEU A 239 -12.22 -16.94 28.52
CA LEU A 239 -12.92 -15.86 27.83
C LEU A 239 -14.33 -16.26 27.38
N TRP A 240 -14.50 -17.51 26.96
CA TRP A 240 -15.69 -18.07 26.31
C TRP A 240 -15.89 -19.54 26.73
N SER A 241 -16.57 -20.33 25.90
CA SER A 241 -16.71 -21.77 26.09
C SER A 241 -15.37 -22.49 26.03
N SER A 242 -15.19 -23.47 26.91
CA SER A 242 -13.98 -24.29 26.97
C SER A 242 -13.78 -25.09 25.68
N LEU A 243 -12.54 -25.11 25.20
CA LEU A 243 -12.11 -25.96 24.08
C LEU A 243 -11.07 -26.94 24.62
N PRO A 244 -11.23 -28.27 24.44
CA PRO A 244 -10.35 -29.28 25.07
C PRO A 244 -8.85 -29.12 24.77
N TYR A 245 -8.52 -28.63 23.58
CA TYR A 245 -7.14 -28.40 23.12
C TYR A 245 -6.64 -26.97 23.38
N SER A 246 -7.48 -26.05 23.87
CA SER A 246 -7.09 -24.67 24.16
C SER A 246 -6.65 -24.53 25.62
N LYS A 247 -5.35 -24.46 25.84
CA LYS A 247 -4.74 -24.35 27.17
C LYS A 247 -3.81 -23.15 27.24
N VAL A 248 -3.66 -22.61 28.46
CA VAL A 248 -2.65 -21.58 28.74
C VAL A 248 -1.26 -22.21 28.59
N LYS A 249 -0.41 -21.59 27.78
CA LYS A 249 1.00 -21.97 27.64
C LYS A 249 1.84 -20.83 27.10
N ASP A 250 3.16 -20.97 27.13
CA ASP A 250 4.07 -19.95 26.62
C ASP A 250 4.08 -19.91 25.08
N ASP A 251 4.26 -18.71 24.54
CA ASP A 251 4.44 -18.44 23.11
C ASP A 251 5.78 -17.71 22.89
N PRO A 252 6.92 -18.41 23.05
CA PRO A 252 8.24 -17.78 22.95
C PRO A 252 8.50 -17.20 21.55
N TYR A 253 7.85 -17.75 20.52
CA TYR A 253 8.00 -17.31 19.14
C TYR A 253 7.42 -15.91 18.91
N ASP A 254 6.35 -15.55 19.62
CA ASP A 254 5.71 -14.24 19.52
C ASP A 254 6.62 -13.09 19.99
N ILE A 255 7.27 -13.26 21.14
CA ILE A 255 8.15 -12.25 21.77
C ILE A 255 9.56 -12.22 21.16
N LYS A 256 10.05 -13.38 20.68
CA LYS A 256 11.32 -13.53 19.97
C LYS A 256 11.31 -12.80 18.62
N ASN A 257 10.12 -12.61 18.04
CA ASN A 257 9.98 -11.89 16.80
C ASN A 257 10.23 -10.38 16.97
N THR A 258 11.43 -9.92 16.64
CA THR A 258 11.78 -8.49 16.70
C THR A 258 10.99 -7.61 15.72
N SER A 259 10.36 -8.22 14.71
CA SER A 259 9.47 -7.51 13.77
C SER A 259 8.05 -7.34 14.32
N ASN A 260 7.68 -8.03 15.40
CA ASN A 260 6.37 -7.91 16.03
C ASN A 260 6.27 -6.56 16.79
N PRO A 261 5.45 -5.60 16.32
CA PRO A 261 5.30 -4.29 16.98
C PRO A 261 4.45 -4.37 18.26
N ASN A 262 3.92 -5.55 18.57
CA ASN A 262 3.10 -5.79 19.75
C ASN A 262 3.82 -6.67 20.78
N ARG A 263 5.11 -6.97 20.58
CA ARG A 263 5.93 -7.69 21.58
C ARG A 263 5.97 -6.98 22.93
N SER A 264 5.84 -5.65 22.89
CA SER A 264 5.59 -4.80 24.04
C SER A 264 4.90 -3.51 23.60
N TRP A 265 4.19 -2.87 24.51
CA TRP A 265 3.57 -1.57 24.34
C TRP A 265 3.37 -0.90 25.70
N THR A 266 3.28 0.43 25.69
CA THR A 266 3.03 1.23 26.88
C THR A 266 1.89 2.20 26.61
N VAL A 267 0.97 2.34 27.56
CA VAL A 267 -0.09 3.36 27.58
C VAL A 267 -0.06 4.04 28.94
N SER A 268 -0.12 5.36 28.99
CA SER A 268 -0.01 6.12 30.25
C SER A 268 -1.22 7.03 30.44
N TYR A 269 -1.74 7.07 31.68
CA TYR A 269 -2.85 7.92 32.09
C TYR A 269 -2.40 8.82 33.24
N SER A 270 -2.39 10.13 33.03
CA SER A 270 -2.09 11.12 34.09
C SER A 270 -3.06 10.99 35.27
N LYS A 271 -2.53 11.08 36.50
CA LYS A 271 -3.36 11.12 37.72
C LYS A 271 -4.15 12.41 37.81
N ASN A 272 -3.55 13.54 37.45
CA ASN A 272 -4.15 14.87 37.41
C ASN A 272 -3.45 15.72 36.32
N PRO A 273 -4.18 16.41 35.42
CA PRO A 273 -5.62 16.31 35.21
C PRO A 273 -6.03 14.95 34.63
N VAL A 274 -7.21 14.48 35.03
CA VAL A 274 -7.76 13.22 34.50
C VAL A 274 -8.23 13.43 33.06
N ASN A 275 -7.87 12.53 32.16
CA ASN A 275 -8.25 12.60 30.76
C ASN A 275 -9.78 12.53 30.57
N SER A 276 -10.39 13.54 29.93
CA SER A 276 -11.85 13.59 29.75
C SER A 276 -12.42 12.44 28.92
N ALA A 277 -11.67 11.92 27.94
CA ALA A 277 -12.11 10.76 27.16
C ALA A 277 -12.08 9.46 27.99
N LEU A 278 -11.16 9.35 28.96
CA LEU A 278 -11.20 8.27 29.95
C LEU A 278 -12.43 8.40 30.84
N LEU A 279 -12.71 9.60 31.39
CA LEU A 279 -13.91 9.83 32.22
C LEU A 279 -15.21 9.47 31.50
N ASN A 280 -15.34 9.84 30.22
CA ASN A 280 -16.48 9.47 29.40
C ASN A 280 -16.63 7.95 29.25
N ARG A 281 -15.53 7.25 28.94
CA ARG A 281 -15.54 5.77 28.80
C ARG A 281 -15.80 5.05 30.12
N LEU A 282 -15.47 5.68 31.24
CA LEU A 282 -15.76 5.19 32.58
C LEU A 282 -17.22 5.41 33.01
N GLY A 283 -18.01 6.19 32.26
CA GLY A 283 -19.35 6.58 32.70
C GLY A 283 -19.32 7.46 33.96
N PHE A 284 -18.29 8.30 34.10
CA PHE A 284 -18.06 9.07 35.33
C PHE A 284 -19.23 10.00 35.69
N LYS A 285 -19.88 10.63 34.70
CA LYS A 285 -21.04 11.50 34.92
C LYS A 285 -22.19 10.75 35.59
N ASP A 286 -22.50 9.55 35.12
CA ASP A 286 -23.56 8.72 35.70
C ASP A 286 -23.17 8.26 37.11
N ALA A 287 -21.88 7.97 37.34
CA ALA A 287 -21.37 7.61 38.66
C ALA A 287 -21.45 8.76 39.67
N LEU A 288 -21.21 10.01 39.24
CA LEU A 288 -21.43 11.21 40.06
C LEU A 288 -22.91 11.48 40.32
N ALA A 289 -23.77 11.35 39.30
CA ALA A 289 -25.20 11.57 39.43
C ALA A 289 -25.84 10.61 40.45
N LYS A 290 -25.37 9.36 40.51
CA LYS A 290 -25.77 8.39 41.55
C LYS A 290 -25.40 8.82 42.98
N LYS A 291 -24.45 9.75 43.13
CA LYS A 291 -24.09 10.38 44.41
C LYS A 291 -24.76 11.75 44.61
N GLY A 292 -25.70 12.14 43.74
CA GLY A 292 -26.39 13.42 43.80
C GLY A 292 -25.53 14.62 43.38
N LEU A 293 -24.44 14.39 42.63
CA LEU A 293 -23.48 15.42 42.24
C LEU A 293 -23.37 15.54 40.73
N LYS A 294 -22.97 16.73 40.26
CA LYS A 294 -22.62 17.03 38.86
C LYS A 294 -21.18 17.53 38.78
N GLU A 295 -20.56 17.47 37.61
CA GLU A 295 -19.14 17.85 37.44
C GLU A 295 -18.84 19.29 37.88
N GLY A 296 -19.82 20.18 37.81
CA GLY A 296 -19.70 21.55 38.30
C GLY A 296 -19.50 21.65 39.82
N ASP A 297 -19.97 20.66 40.58
CA ASP A 297 -19.97 20.63 42.05
C ASP A 297 -18.66 20.10 42.64
N ILE A 298 -17.70 19.69 41.82
CA ILE A 298 -16.45 19.07 42.27
C ILE A 298 -15.20 19.82 41.81
N GLU A 299 -14.12 19.64 42.56
CA GLU A 299 -12.78 20.15 42.25
C GLU A 299 -11.70 19.13 42.63
N ASN A 300 -10.46 19.38 42.22
CA ASN A 300 -9.29 18.52 42.52
C ASN A 300 -9.45 17.05 42.10
N LEU A 301 -10.18 16.80 41.01
CA LEU A 301 -10.37 15.45 40.47
C LEU A 301 -9.05 14.81 40.05
N GLN A 302 -8.78 13.62 40.60
CA GLN A 302 -7.61 12.82 40.28
C GLN A 302 -7.92 11.31 40.29
N ILE A 303 -7.10 10.54 39.58
CA ILE A 303 -7.06 9.09 39.72
C ILE A 303 -6.24 8.75 40.96
N LYS A 304 -6.90 8.18 41.99
CA LYS A 304 -6.26 7.77 43.24
C LYS A 304 -5.54 6.43 43.10
N SER A 305 -6.21 5.44 42.51
CA SER A 305 -5.64 4.10 42.29
C SER A 305 -6.29 3.39 41.10
N ILE A 306 -5.54 2.47 40.50
CA ILE A 306 -6.03 1.50 39.53
C ILE A 306 -5.47 0.13 39.95
N SER A 307 -6.32 -0.88 40.05
CA SER A 307 -5.94 -2.23 40.45
C SER A 307 -6.60 -3.28 39.56
N PHE A 308 -5.95 -4.44 39.40
CA PHE A 308 -6.41 -5.54 38.56
C PHE A 308 -6.14 -6.89 39.21
N GLU A 309 -7.06 -7.83 38.96
CA GLU A 309 -6.88 -9.25 39.20
C GLU A 309 -6.56 -9.94 37.87
N TYR A 310 -5.59 -10.86 37.87
CA TYR A 310 -5.11 -11.55 36.68
C TYR A 310 -5.49 -13.03 36.72
N ASN A 311 -5.81 -13.60 35.56
CA ASN A 311 -6.00 -15.03 35.42
C ASN A 311 -4.67 -15.79 35.32
N ASN A 312 -4.74 -17.11 35.19
CA ASN A 312 -3.57 -17.99 35.06
C ASN A 312 -2.71 -17.76 33.81
N SER A 313 -3.17 -16.99 32.82
CA SER A 313 -2.37 -16.56 31.66
C SER A 313 -1.69 -15.20 31.88
N GLY A 314 -1.92 -14.56 33.03
CA GLY A 314 -1.44 -13.21 33.34
C GLY A 314 -2.29 -12.10 32.70
N ARG A 315 -3.46 -12.43 32.13
CA ARG A 315 -4.38 -11.43 31.57
C ARG A 315 -5.33 -10.90 32.63
N ALA A 316 -5.58 -9.60 32.61
CA ALA A 316 -6.50 -8.94 33.53
C ALA A 316 -7.94 -9.44 33.31
N ASP A 317 -8.57 -9.94 34.38
CA ASP A 317 -9.95 -10.46 34.35
C ASP A 317 -10.93 -9.48 35.01
N LYS A 318 -10.51 -8.86 36.12
CA LYS A 318 -11.27 -7.87 36.88
C LYS A 318 -10.37 -6.73 37.34
N GLY A 319 -10.98 -5.63 37.77
CA GLY A 319 -10.23 -4.54 38.38
C GLY A 319 -11.13 -3.46 38.96
N GLU A 320 -10.50 -2.43 39.50
CA GLU A 320 -11.17 -1.24 40.02
C GLU A 320 -10.33 -0.01 39.71
N ILE A 321 -10.98 1.07 39.30
CA ILE A 321 -10.40 2.42 39.29
C ILE A 321 -11.11 3.27 40.33
N VAL A 322 -10.30 3.99 41.12
CA VAL A 322 -10.76 4.88 42.18
C VAL A 322 -10.42 6.31 41.81
N LEU A 323 -11.46 7.13 41.66
CA LEU A 323 -11.35 8.57 41.44
C LEU A 323 -11.59 9.30 42.75
N ALA A 324 -10.72 10.25 43.09
CA ALA A 324 -10.84 11.09 44.27
C ALA A 324 -10.97 12.56 43.86
N MET A 325 -11.83 13.29 44.56
CA MET A 325 -12.13 14.70 44.32
C MET A 325 -12.67 15.34 45.59
N ASN A 326 -12.81 16.66 45.60
CA ASN A 326 -13.46 17.41 46.67
C ASN A 326 -14.78 17.99 46.17
N LYS A 327 -15.76 18.12 47.05
CA LYS A 327 -16.95 18.92 46.76
C LYS A 327 -16.58 20.40 46.84
N LYS A 328 -16.97 21.18 45.83
CA LYS A 328 -16.80 22.64 45.88
C LYS A 328 -17.63 23.20 47.03
N GLN A 329 -16.99 23.96 47.90
CA GLN A 329 -17.68 24.69 48.97
C GLN A 329 -18.38 25.93 48.37
N ASP A 330 -19.56 26.25 48.89
CA ASP A 330 -20.30 27.45 48.49
C ASP A 330 -19.55 28.69 49.04
N PRO A 331 -19.10 29.63 48.19
CA PRO A 331 -18.38 30.83 48.63
C PRO A 331 -19.12 31.62 49.71
N LYS A 332 -20.46 31.52 49.74
CA LYS A 332 -21.32 32.24 50.69
C LYS A 332 -21.39 31.60 52.09
N LYS A 333 -21.06 30.32 52.25
CA LYS A 333 -20.99 29.66 53.56
C LYS A 333 -19.64 29.84 54.27
N SER A 334 -18.60 30.24 53.53
CA SER A 334 -17.30 30.59 54.10
C SER A 334 -17.23 32.04 54.62
N ALA A 335 -18.27 32.86 54.38
CA ALA A 335 -18.26 34.31 54.60
C ALA A 335 -19.24 34.81 55.67
N SER A 336 -19.99 33.94 56.39
CA SER A 336 -20.70 34.38 57.60
C SER A 336 -19.74 34.36 58.80
N LYS A 337 -18.88 35.37 58.89
CA LYS A 337 -18.22 35.74 60.14
C LYS A 337 -19.02 36.90 60.72
N ASP A 338 -19.90 36.60 61.67
CA ASP A 338 -20.17 37.58 62.72
C ASP A 338 -18.87 37.76 63.52
N GLU A 339 -18.54 39.01 63.80
CA GLU A 339 -17.37 39.44 64.55
C GLU A 339 -17.50 39.07 66.03
N SER A 340 -17.37 37.80 66.39
CA SER A 340 -16.91 37.43 67.72
C SER A 340 -16.37 36.01 67.78
N ASN A 341 -15.05 35.96 67.96
CA ASN A 341 -14.29 34.91 68.61
C ASN A 341 -14.04 33.56 67.89
N GLU A 342 -12.82 33.09 68.15
CA GLU A 342 -12.23 31.79 67.84
C GLU A 342 -11.78 31.52 66.39
N SER A 343 -10.48 31.19 66.29
CA SER A 343 -9.81 30.79 65.06
C SER A 343 -10.26 29.38 64.67
N GLN A 344 -11.47 29.25 64.13
CA GLN A 344 -11.88 28.01 63.47
C GLN A 344 -11.05 27.84 62.19
N GLU A 345 -10.24 26.79 62.16
CA GLU A 345 -9.61 26.31 60.92
C GLU A 345 -10.68 26.18 59.82
N PRO A 346 -10.39 26.59 58.57
CA PRO A 346 -11.32 26.42 57.48
C PRO A 346 -11.74 24.96 57.38
N ALA A 347 -13.04 24.69 57.41
CA ALA A 347 -13.60 23.35 57.36
C ALA A 347 -13.00 22.58 56.17
N GLU A 348 -12.39 21.40 56.44
CA GLU A 348 -11.80 20.58 55.38
C GLU A 348 -12.84 20.31 54.27
N PRO A 349 -12.46 20.44 52.99
CA PRO A 349 -13.39 20.18 51.90
C PRO A 349 -13.87 18.72 51.93
N GLU A 350 -15.17 18.51 51.73
CA GLU A 350 -15.79 17.19 51.74
C GLU A 350 -15.16 16.30 50.64
N LYS A 351 -14.42 15.26 51.07
CA LYS A 351 -13.70 14.34 50.16
C LYS A 351 -14.68 13.33 49.56
N ILE A 352 -14.77 13.30 48.24
CA ILE A 352 -15.61 12.38 47.48
C ILE A 352 -14.73 11.33 46.79
N THR A 353 -15.13 10.06 46.89
CA THR A 353 -14.52 8.96 46.15
C THR A 353 -15.55 8.26 45.27
N VAL A 354 -15.21 8.02 44.01
CA VAL A 354 -15.99 7.22 43.05
C VAL A 354 -15.19 5.98 42.69
N LYS A 355 -15.76 4.81 42.94
CA LYS A 355 -15.18 3.51 42.59
C LYS A 355 -15.91 2.95 41.38
N ILE A 356 -15.16 2.49 40.38
CA ILE A 356 -15.71 1.94 39.14
C ILE A 356 -15.11 0.56 38.92
N ALA A 357 -15.97 -0.45 38.94
CA ALA A 357 -15.59 -1.83 38.68
C ALA A 357 -15.29 -2.04 37.19
N LEU A 358 -14.24 -2.82 36.94
CA LEU A 358 -13.71 -3.14 35.63
C LEU A 358 -13.80 -4.66 35.40
N SER A 359 -13.97 -5.08 34.15
CA SER A 359 -14.04 -6.49 33.76
C SER A 359 -13.31 -6.72 32.44
N LYS A 360 -12.93 -7.97 32.16
CA LYS A 360 -12.33 -8.38 30.87
C LYS A 360 -13.08 -7.89 29.63
N LYS A 361 -14.39 -7.63 29.74
CA LYS A 361 -15.22 -7.12 28.64
C LYS A 361 -14.98 -5.63 28.33
N ASN A 362 -14.62 -4.82 29.33
CA ASN A 362 -14.55 -3.37 29.20
C ASN A 362 -13.15 -2.78 29.38
N ILE A 363 -12.22 -3.46 30.08
CA ILE A 363 -10.87 -2.94 30.38
C ILE A 363 -10.16 -2.44 29.13
N ARG A 364 -10.10 -3.26 28.06
CA ARG A 364 -9.42 -2.86 26.81
C ARG A 364 -10.06 -1.64 26.19
N THR A 365 -11.39 -1.55 26.15
CA THR A 365 -12.10 -0.43 25.52
C THR A 365 -11.97 0.84 26.35
N ILE A 366 -12.08 0.74 27.68
CA ILE A 366 -11.96 1.87 28.63
C ILE A 366 -10.55 2.46 28.60
N PHE A 367 -9.51 1.64 28.49
CA PHE A 367 -8.12 2.09 28.54
C PHE A 367 -7.42 2.10 27.17
N ASP A 368 -8.15 1.87 26.07
CA ASP A 368 -7.62 1.77 24.69
C ASP A 368 -6.44 0.79 24.55
N LEU A 369 -6.54 -0.37 25.21
CA LEU A 369 -5.44 -1.33 25.29
C LEU A 369 -5.49 -2.37 24.16
N LYS A 370 -4.29 -2.73 23.68
CA LYS A 370 -4.13 -3.74 22.63
C LYS A 370 -4.46 -5.16 23.10
N SER A 371 -4.26 -5.47 24.38
CA SER A 371 -4.57 -6.78 24.97
C SER A 371 -4.91 -6.61 26.46
N LEU A 372 -5.33 -7.71 27.10
CA LEU A 372 -5.47 -7.80 28.56
C LEU A 372 -4.18 -8.26 29.25
N LEU A 373 -3.11 -8.54 28.50
CA LEU A 373 -1.83 -8.98 29.04
C LEU A 373 -0.95 -7.75 29.30
N PHE A 374 -1.03 -7.24 30.52
CA PHE A 374 -0.28 -6.06 30.96
C PHE A 374 -0.05 -6.08 32.46
N GLN A 375 0.84 -5.21 32.92
CA GLN A 375 0.97 -4.79 34.31
C GLN A 375 0.76 -3.28 34.39
N VAL A 376 0.25 -2.81 35.52
CA VAL A 376 0.10 -1.37 35.79
C VAL A 376 1.18 -0.96 36.79
N VAL A 377 1.91 0.10 36.44
CA VAL A 377 2.94 0.70 37.29
C VAL A 377 2.43 2.04 37.77
N ASP A 378 2.31 2.20 39.07
CA ASP A 378 2.05 3.49 39.69
C ASP A 378 3.32 4.37 39.61
N LYS A 379 3.24 5.46 38.86
CA LYS A 379 4.27 6.51 38.80
C LYS A 379 3.75 7.75 39.51
N LYS A 380 4.68 8.61 39.96
CA LYS A 380 4.38 9.86 40.70
C LYS A 380 3.17 10.63 40.16
N ASN A 381 3.09 10.83 38.84
CA ASN A 381 2.05 11.64 38.20
C ASN A 381 1.13 10.86 37.24
N ALA A 382 1.31 9.54 37.09
CA ALA A 382 0.56 8.75 36.10
C ALA A 382 0.48 7.26 36.47
N PHE A 383 -0.51 6.57 35.91
CA PHE A 383 -0.54 5.12 35.87
C PHE A 383 -0.08 4.65 34.49
N GLU A 384 0.97 3.85 34.46
CA GLU A 384 1.58 3.34 33.22
C GLU A 384 1.24 1.86 33.03
N PHE A 385 0.49 1.56 31.99
CA PHE A 385 0.19 0.21 31.55
C PHE A 385 1.32 -0.28 30.66
N GLN A 386 2.05 -1.29 31.11
CA GLN A 386 3.11 -1.96 30.35
C GLN A 386 2.60 -3.34 29.95
N GLY A 387 2.37 -3.54 28.66
CA GLY A 387 1.77 -4.79 28.18
C GLY A 387 2.42 -5.34 26.92
N SER A 388 1.90 -6.48 26.49
CA SER A 388 2.34 -7.18 25.28
C SER A 388 1.14 -7.82 24.58
N GLY A 389 1.32 -8.25 23.34
CA GLY A 389 0.26 -8.86 22.54
C GLY A 389 -0.72 -7.85 21.94
N TYR A 390 -1.51 -8.34 20.99
CA TYR A 390 -2.64 -7.64 20.40
C TYR A 390 -3.70 -8.63 19.97
N GLY A 391 -4.82 -8.60 20.70
CA GLY A 391 -5.96 -9.49 20.50
C GLY A 391 -6.33 -10.24 21.77
N HIS A 392 -7.13 -11.29 21.62
CA HIS A 392 -7.57 -12.14 22.72
C HIS A 392 -6.47 -13.08 23.23
N GLY A 393 -5.49 -13.42 22.40
CA GLY A 393 -4.38 -14.29 22.79
C GLY A 393 -4.66 -15.79 22.74
N VAL A 394 -5.87 -16.18 22.31
CA VAL A 394 -6.31 -17.58 22.21
C VAL A 394 -5.91 -18.15 20.84
N GLY A 395 -5.32 -19.34 20.84
CA GLY A 395 -4.91 -20.06 19.65
C GLY A 395 -3.71 -19.43 18.95
N MET A 396 -3.75 -19.34 17.61
CA MET A 396 -2.56 -19.01 16.83
C MET A 396 -2.17 -17.53 16.91
N SER A 397 -0.94 -17.23 17.33
CA SER A 397 -0.32 -15.92 17.10
C SER A 397 0.16 -15.83 15.66
N GLN A 398 -0.31 -14.83 14.91
CA GLN A 398 0.17 -14.55 13.56
C GLN A 398 1.67 -14.22 13.56
N TRP A 399 2.14 -13.38 14.49
CA TRP A 399 3.56 -13.04 14.61
C TRP A 399 4.43 -14.20 15.12
N GLY A 400 3.87 -15.06 15.97
CA GLY A 400 4.54 -16.27 16.43
C GLY A 400 4.66 -17.31 15.31
N ALA A 401 3.59 -17.56 14.54
CA ALA A 401 3.63 -18.38 13.32
C ALA A 401 4.66 -17.85 12.31
N HIS A 402 4.73 -16.52 12.11
CA HIS A 402 5.75 -15.89 11.29
C HIS A 402 7.18 -16.17 11.79
N GLN A 403 7.41 -16.14 13.11
CA GLN A 403 8.71 -16.47 13.68
C GLN A 403 9.04 -17.95 13.55
N MET A 404 8.10 -18.84 13.84
CA MET A 404 8.28 -20.29 13.67
C MET A 404 8.65 -20.63 12.21
N ALA A 405 7.98 -20.02 11.24
CA ALA A 405 8.30 -20.20 9.83
C ALA A 405 9.71 -19.67 9.47
N LYS A 406 10.15 -18.55 10.06
CA LYS A 406 11.54 -18.06 9.91
C LYS A 406 12.57 -19.03 10.49
N GLU A 407 12.19 -19.81 11.50
CA GLU A 407 13.00 -20.86 12.10
C GLU A 407 12.89 -22.20 11.37
N GLY A 408 12.30 -22.22 10.18
CA GLY A 408 12.20 -23.40 9.32
C GLY A 408 11.09 -24.38 9.70
N LYS A 409 10.19 -24.01 10.61
CA LYS A 409 9.03 -24.86 10.94
C LYS A 409 8.03 -24.87 9.78
N THR A 410 7.50 -26.05 9.49
CA THR A 410 6.44 -26.25 8.50
C THR A 410 5.08 -25.77 9.05
N TYR A 411 4.12 -25.52 8.16
CA TYR A 411 2.79 -25.08 8.57
C TYR A 411 2.09 -26.09 9.50
N THR A 412 2.32 -27.40 9.33
CA THR A 412 1.75 -28.43 10.21
C THR A 412 2.35 -28.35 11.61
N GLN A 413 3.66 -28.14 11.74
CA GLN A 413 4.31 -27.92 13.03
C GLN A 413 3.85 -26.64 13.72
N ILE A 414 3.59 -25.58 12.96
CA ILE A 414 3.01 -24.33 13.47
C ILE A 414 1.61 -24.59 14.02
N LEU A 415 0.77 -25.26 13.24
CA LEU A 415 -0.60 -25.57 13.64
C LEU A 415 -0.65 -26.49 14.87
N GLU A 416 0.18 -27.53 14.91
CA GLU A 416 0.27 -28.43 16.08
C GLU A 416 0.69 -27.67 17.34
N PHE A 417 1.61 -26.71 17.21
CA PHE A 417 1.97 -25.85 18.33
C PHE A 417 0.77 -25.03 18.82
N TYR A 418 -0.02 -24.40 17.95
CA TYR A 418 -1.11 -23.53 18.40
C TYR A 418 -2.42 -24.25 18.71
N TYR A 419 -2.63 -25.43 18.14
CA TYR A 419 -3.84 -26.24 18.26
C TYR A 419 -3.47 -27.70 18.57
N PRO A 420 -2.89 -27.97 19.76
CA PRO A 420 -2.33 -29.27 20.09
C PRO A 420 -3.37 -30.38 20.08
N GLY A 421 -3.02 -31.54 19.53
CA GLY A 421 -3.91 -32.69 19.45
C GLY A 421 -5.00 -32.57 18.37
N THR A 422 -4.99 -31.51 17.56
CA THR A 422 -5.79 -31.46 16.33
C THR A 422 -5.09 -32.25 15.22
N LYS A 423 -5.85 -32.75 14.25
CA LYS A 423 -5.32 -33.47 13.08
C LYS A 423 -5.62 -32.71 11.81
N VAL A 424 -4.62 -32.63 10.93
CA VAL A 424 -4.83 -32.14 9.56
C VAL A 424 -5.61 -33.18 8.78
N SER A 425 -6.78 -32.80 8.29
CA SER A 425 -7.68 -33.61 7.48
C SER A 425 -7.94 -32.94 6.13
N SER A 426 -8.40 -33.72 5.16
CA SER A 426 -8.84 -33.20 3.86
C SER A 426 -10.35 -32.99 3.87
N LEU A 427 -10.77 -31.80 3.47
CA LEU A 427 -12.16 -31.43 3.24
C LEU A 427 -12.63 -32.00 1.90
N LYS A 428 -13.84 -32.57 1.88
CA LYS A 428 -14.51 -32.91 0.61
C LYS A 428 -15.07 -31.62 0.02
N ILE A 429 -14.38 -31.06 -0.98
CA ILE A 429 -14.81 -29.90 -1.76
C ILE A 429 -14.67 -30.20 -3.25
N ASP A 430 -15.66 -29.78 -4.03
CA ASP A 430 -15.62 -29.79 -5.49
C ASP A 430 -14.73 -28.63 -5.96
N PRO A 431 -14.00 -28.77 -7.08
CA PRO A 431 -13.21 -27.66 -7.60
C PRO A 431 -14.10 -26.49 -8.07
N ASP A 432 -13.58 -25.26 -7.97
CA ASP A 432 -14.23 -24.11 -8.59
C ASP A 432 -14.16 -24.21 -10.12
N ASN A 433 -15.29 -24.53 -10.75
CA ASN A 433 -15.41 -24.65 -12.20
C ASN A 433 -15.52 -23.29 -12.92
N GLY A 434 -15.39 -22.16 -12.22
CA GLY A 434 -15.42 -20.81 -12.80
C GLY A 434 -16.83 -20.23 -12.99
N GLY A 435 -17.84 -20.82 -12.34
CA GLY A 435 -19.26 -20.47 -12.48
C GLY A 435 -20.04 -21.46 -13.35
N ASP A 436 -21.26 -21.07 -13.72
CA ASP A 436 -22.15 -21.89 -14.56
C ASP A 436 -21.72 -21.84 -16.03
N PRO A 437 -21.96 -22.91 -16.82
CA PRO A 437 -21.82 -22.83 -18.28
C PRO A 437 -22.61 -21.64 -18.83
N LYS A 438 -22.05 -20.93 -19.83
CA LYS A 438 -22.76 -19.82 -20.48
C LYS A 438 -24.10 -20.35 -21.04
N PRO A 439 -25.21 -19.59 -20.96
CA PRO A 439 -26.47 -19.98 -21.59
C PRO A 439 -26.25 -20.23 -23.08
N ASN A 440 -26.89 -21.26 -23.63
CA ASN A 440 -26.88 -21.47 -25.08
C ASN A 440 -27.56 -20.26 -25.75
N PRO A 441 -26.97 -19.69 -26.82
CA PRO A 441 -27.67 -18.68 -27.59
C PRO A 441 -28.99 -19.27 -28.12
N PRO A 442 -30.07 -18.48 -28.25
CA PRO A 442 -31.29 -18.96 -28.89
C PRO A 442 -30.93 -19.54 -30.26
N ALA A 443 -31.45 -20.73 -30.56
CA ALA A 443 -31.27 -21.35 -31.86
C ALA A 443 -31.66 -20.32 -32.93
N LYS A 444 -30.76 -20.03 -33.87
CA LYS A 444 -31.14 -19.29 -35.07
C LYS A 444 -32.22 -20.13 -35.75
N GLU A 445 -33.38 -19.53 -36.02
CA GLU A 445 -34.37 -20.14 -36.90
C GLU A 445 -33.66 -20.58 -38.18
N GLU A 446 -33.70 -21.88 -38.46
CA GLU A 446 -33.15 -22.42 -39.70
C GLU A 446 -33.90 -21.79 -40.88
N PRO A 447 -33.21 -21.30 -41.92
CA PRO A 447 -33.89 -20.81 -43.11
C PRO A 447 -34.67 -21.96 -43.74
N LYS A 448 -35.97 -21.73 -43.94
CA LYS A 448 -36.88 -22.61 -44.68
C LYS A 448 -36.23 -22.98 -46.03
N PRO A 449 -36.13 -24.26 -46.41
CA PRO A 449 -35.43 -24.65 -47.63
C PRO A 449 -36.14 -24.09 -48.87
N GLU A 450 -35.38 -23.41 -49.73
CA GLU A 450 -35.83 -22.97 -51.05
C GLU A 450 -36.02 -24.19 -51.99
N PRO A 451 -36.92 -24.10 -53.00
CA PRO A 451 -37.25 -25.22 -53.88
C PRO A 451 -36.08 -25.57 -54.80
N LYS A 452 -35.86 -26.88 -54.95
CA LYS A 452 -34.82 -27.50 -55.78
C LYS A 452 -35.13 -27.36 -57.27
N PRO A 453 -34.19 -26.93 -58.14
CA PRO A 453 -34.38 -27.00 -59.59
C PRO A 453 -34.09 -28.41 -60.14
N GLU A 454 -34.89 -28.84 -61.12
CA GLU A 454 -34.84 -30.13 -61.82
C GLU A 454 -33.62 -30.30 -62.75
N PRO A 455 -33.21 -31.55 -63.08
CA PRO A 455 -31.98 -31.82 -63.83
C PRO A 455 -32.22 -32.04 -65.34
N LYS A 456 -31.24 -31.67 -66.17
CA LYS A 456 -31.06 -32.21 -67.55
C LYS A 456 -29.61 -32.03 -68.04
N PRO A 457 -29.14 -32.75 -69.08
CA PRO A 457 -28.35 -33.98 -68.94
C PRO A 457 -26.93 -33.88 -69.56
N GLU A 458 -26.09 -34.86 -69.28
CA GLU A 458 -24.72 -35.05 -69.80
C GLU A 458 -24.63 -35.19 -71.33
N PRO A 459 -23.43 -34.92 -71.91
CA PRO A 459 -22.81 -35.93 -72.77
C PRO A 459 -21.30 -36.18 -72.50
N LYS A 460 -20.89 -37.44 -72.70
CA LYS A 460 -19.51 -38.01 -72.78
C LYS A 460 -18.97 -37.96 -74.24
N PRO A 461 -17.78 -38.52 -74.59
CA PRO A 461 -16.39 -38.30 -74.13
C PRO A 461 -15.37 -38.07 -75.30
N ASP A 462 -14.13 -37.60 -74.98
CA ASP A 462 -12.74 -37.76 -75.55
C ASP A 462 -12.51 -38.21 -77.03
N PRO A 463 -11.39 -37.92 -77.80
CA PRO A 463 -9.96 -38.00 -77.37
C PRO A 463 -8.83 -37.24 -78.15
N GLY A 464 -7.59 -37.27 -77.61
CA GLY A 464 -6.31 -37.30 -78.38
C GLY A 464 -5.37 -36.08 -78.29
N LYS A 465 -4.15 -36.20 -77.69
CA LYS A 465 -2.79 -36.43 -78.32
C LYS A 465 -2.18 -35.15 -78.97
N ASP A 466 -0.91 -34.75 -78.85
CA ASP A 466 0.37 -35.42 -78.55
C ASP A 466 1.44 -34.50 -77.90
N LYS A 467 2.49 -35.19 -77.43
CA LYS A 467 3.85 -34.80 -76.97
C LYS A 467 4.66 -33.93 -77.95
N GLU A 468 5.53 -33.04 -77.42
CA GLU A 468 6.99 -33.11 -77.66
C GLU A 468 7.82 -32.23 -76.70
N GLN A 469 9.06 -32.70 -76.45
CA GLN A 469 10.07 -32.18 -75.54
C GLN A 469 11.00 -31.20 -76.28
N ASP A 470 11.54 -30.19 -75.59
CA ASP A 470 13.00 -30.04 -75.60
C ASP A 470 13.58 -29.37 -74.36
N LYS A 471 14.79 -29.79 -74.01
CA LYS A 471 15.54 -29.44 -72.81
C LYS A 471 16.52 -28.30 -73.10
N ASP A 472 16.68 -27.38 -72.16
CA ASP A 472 18.03 -26.93 -71.80
C ASP A 472 18.17 -26.50 -70.33
N LYS A 473 19.31 -26.89 -69.75
CA LYS A 473 19.76 -26.65 -68.37
C LYS A 473 20.35 -25.22 -68.30
N ASP A 474 20.40 -24.48 -67.19
CA ASP A 474 21.00 -24.84 -65.91
C ASP A 474 20.79 -23.70 -64.86
N LYS A 475 20.80 -24.06 -63.58
CA LYS A 475 21.03 -23.23 -62.35
C LYS A 475 19.95 -22.24 -61.86
N ASN A 476 19.16 -22.66 -60.86
CA ASN A 476 19.45 -22.28 -59.46
C ASN A 476 18.67 -23.14 -58.45
N LYS A 477 19.40 -23.76 -57.53
CA LYS A 477 18.91 -24.64 -56.48
C LYS A 477 18.65 -23.76 -55.24
N GLU A 478 17.44 -23.23 -55.06
CA GLU A 478 17.10 -22.52 -53.83
C GLU A 478 16.53 -23.49 -52.79
N LYS A 479 17.31 -23.66 -51.72
CA LYS A 479 17.10 -24.53 -50.57
C LYS A 479 15.73 -24.33 -49.94
N ASP A 480 15.02 -25.42 -49.65
CA ASP A 480 13.94 -25.45 -48.66
C ASP A 480 14.44 -24.86 -47.34
N LYS A 481 14.02 -23.62 -47.03
CA LYS A 481 14.29 -22.99 -45.74
C LYS A 481 13.44 -23.67 -44.68
N GLU A 482 14.08 -24.44 -43.82
CA GLU A 482 13.47 -25.07 -42.65
C GLU A 482 12.76 -24.00 -41.79
N LYS A 483 11.46 -24.18 -41.54
CA LYS A 483 10.62 -23.21 -40.82
C LYS A 483 11.01 -23.16 -39.35
N GLN A 484 11.36 -21.99 -38.85
CA GLN A 484 11.71 -21.77 -37.45
C GLN A 484 10.53 -21.21 -36.64
N TYR A 485 10.30 -21.74 -35.44
CA TYR A 485 9.21 -21.32 -34.57
C TYR A 485 9.71 -20.78 -33.23
N GLY A 486 8.87 -19.99 -32.56
CA GLY A 486 9.14 -19.50 -31.21
C GLY A 486 7.87 -19.29 -30.38
N ILE A 487 8.03 -19.22 -29.07
CA ILE A 487 6.98 -19.02 -28.07
C ILE A 487 7.09 -17.62 -27.47
N VAL A 488 5.95 -16.92 -27.40
CA VAL A 488 5.85 -15.60 -26.80
C VAL A 488 6.00 -15.67 -25.27
N ASN A 489 7.00 -14.98 -24.72
CA ASN A 489 7.31 -14.95 -23.28
C ASN A 489 7.17 -13.53 -22.70
N VAL A 490 5.95 -13.17 -22.30
CA VAL A 490 5.60 -11.87 -21.69
C VAL A 490 4.67 -12.05 -20.49
N SER A 491 4.57 -11.06 -19.60
CA SER A 491 3.70 -11.10 -18.41
C SER A 491 2.24 -10.70 -18.67
N THR A 492 1.96 -10.03 -19.79
CA THR A 492 0.61 -9.56 -20.17
C THR A 492 0.31 -9.82 -21.64
N SER A 493 0.81 -9.01 -22.57
CA SER A 493 0.67 -9.22 -24.02
C SER A 493 1.81 -8.54 -24.81
N LEU A 494 2.19 -9.14 -25.94
CA LEU A 494 3.24 -8.65 -26.83
C LEU A 494 2.60 -7.89 -27.99
N ASN A 495 3.03 -6.66 -28.26
CA ASN A 495 2.50 -5.87 -29.37
C ASN A 495 3.17 -6.28 -30.69
N VAL A 496 2.37 -6.61 -31.70
CA VAL A 496 2.82 -6.85 -33.08
C VAL A 496 2.68 -5.56 -33.87
N ARG A 497 3.73 -5.16 -34.59
CA ARG A 497 3.82 -3.85 -35.28
C ARG A 497 4.05 -3.99 -36.78
N GLN A 498 3.74 -2.94 -37.55
CA GLN A 498 3.94 -2.94 -39.00
C GLN A 498 5.41 -2.96 -39.44
N GLY A 499 6.34 -2.51 -38.57
CA GLY A 499 7.77 -2.43 -38.86
C GLY A 499 8.65 -2.64 -37.62
N PRO A 500 9.97 -2.82 -37.79
CA PRO A 500 10.92 -3.11 -36.72
C PRO A 500 11.23 -1.86 -35.88
N GLY A 501 10.40 -1.59 -34.87
CA GLY A 501 10.60 -0.45 -33.96
C GLY A 501 9.35 -0.08 -33.17
N THR A 502 9.52 0.58 -32.02
CA THR A 502 8.40 0.97 -31.13
C THR A 502 7.58 2.15 -31.65
N ASN A 503 8.11 2.88 -32.63
CA ASN A 503 7.46 3.99 -33.35
C ASN A 503 6.48 3.51 -34.44
N HIS A 504 6.51 2.23 -34.84
CA HIS A 504 5.59 1.69 -35.85
C HIS A 504 4.21 1.36 -35.26
N LYS A 505 3.16 1.52 -36.08
CA LYS A 505 1.76 1.28 -35.70
C LYS A 505 1.56 -0.18 -35.25
N ARG A 506 0.82 -0.36 -34.15
CA ARG A 506 0.41 -1.68 -33.65
C ARG A 506 -0.67 -2.26 -34.54
N VAL A 507 -0.48 -3.49 -35.01
CA VAL A 507 -1.45 -4.24 -35.83
C VAL A 507 -2.16 -5.33 -35.08
N ALA A 508 -1.52 -5.90 -34.04
CA ALA A 508 -2.12 -6.94 -33.23
C ALA A 508 -1.44 -7.06 -31.86
N SER A 509 -1.91 -7.99 -31.04
CA SER A 509 -1.24 -8.36 -29.80
C SER A 509 -1.31 -9.87 -29.55
N LEU A 510 -0.20 -10.45 -29.10
CA LEU A 510 -0.05 -11.88 -28.82
C LEU A 510 0.00 -12.13 -27.31
N LYS A 511 -0.65 -13.20 -26.85
CA LYS A 511 -0.66 -13.61 -25.44
C LYS A 511 0.58 -14.44 -25.10
N LYS A 512 0.92 -14.53 -23.81
CA LYS A 512 1.97 -15.43 -23.31
C LYS A 512 1.68 -16.86 -23.74
N GLY A 513 2.70 -17.57 -24.22
CA GLY A 513 2.60 -18.95 -24.69
C GLY A 513 2.14 -19.10 -26.15
N ALA A 514 1.78 -18.00 -26.85
CA ALA A 514 1.42 -18.07 -28.26
C ALA A 514 2.62 -18.53 -29.10
N ARG A 515 2.40 -19.52 -29.96
CA ARG A 515 3.39 -20.04 -30.90
C ARG A 515 3.37 -19.23 -32.19
N VAL A 516 4.54 -18.80 -32.65
CA VAL A 516 4.71 -17.97 -33.84
C VAL A 516 5.76 -18.55 -34.77
N GLU A 517 5.52 -18.45 -36.08
CA GLU A 517 6.51 -18.74 -37.11
C GLU A 517 7.42 -17.52 -37.30
N ILE A 518 8.74 -17.73 -37.35
CA ILE A 518 9.74 -16.68 -37.58
C ILE A 518 10.01 -16.60 -39.08
N LEU A 519 9.57 -15.51 -39.70
CA LEU A 519 9.72 -15.29 -41.13
C LEU A 519 11.02 -14.55 -41.47
N ASP A 520 11.49 -13.65 -40.60
CA ASP A 520 12.70 -12.84 -40.82
C ASP A 520 13.25 -12.26 -39.51
N ARG A 521 14.54 -11.90 -39.49
CA ARG A 521 15.23 -11.27 -38.35
C ARG A 521 15.94 -10.00 -38.79
N GLN A 522 15.50 -8.86 -38.28
CA GLN A 522 16.09 -7.55 -38.57
C GLN A 522 16.55 -6.91 -37.26
N GLY A 523 17.84 -7.09 -36.95
CA GLY A 523 18.43 -6.65 -35.67
C GLY A 523 17.74 -7.31 -34.48
N ALA A 524 17.24 -6.50 -33.54
CA ALA A 524 16.53 -6.98 -32.35
C ALA A 524 15.04 -7.33 -32.61
N TRP A 525 14.55 -7.26 -33.85
CA TRP A 525 13.14 -7.45 -34.20
C TRP A 525 12.94 -8.66 -35.12
N TYR A 526 11.94 -9.48 -34.81
CA TYR A 526 11.54 -10.65 -35.58
C TYR A 526 10.25 -10.37 -36.32
N LYS A 527 10.23 -10.66 -37.62
CA LYS A 527 8.99 -10.71 -38.42
C LYS A 527 8.34 -12.06 -38.17
N ILE A 528 7.10 -12.06 -37.71
CA ILE A 528 6.41 -13.27 -37.26
C ILE A 528 5.07 -13.46 -37.97
N LYS A 529 4.59 -14.71 -38.00
CA LYS A 529 3.24 -15.09 -38.44
C LYS A 529 2.57 -15.97 -37.39
N SER A 530 1.31 -15.66 -37.08
CA SER A 530 0.48 -16.39 -36.11
C SER A 530 -0.99 -16.35 -36.54
N GLY A 531 -1.49 -17.43 -37.15
CA GLY A 531 -2.82 -17.45 -37.78
C GLY A 531 -2.89 -16.46 -38.95
N SER A 532 -3.90 -15.59 -38.97
CA SER A 532 -4.06 -14.51 -39.96
C SER A 532 -3.20 -13.25 -39.68
N THR A 533 -2.50 -13.21 -38.55
CA THR A 533 -1.73 -12.03 -38.12
C THR A 533 -0.26 -12.14 -38.51
N GLN A 534 0.25 -11.12 -39.20
CA GLN A 534 1.66 -10.98 -39.56
C GLN A 534 2.21 -9.60 -39.15
N GLY A 535 3.43 -9.54 -38.63
CA GLY A 535 4.11 -8.28 -38.28
C GLY A 535 5.38 -8.46 -37.45
N TYR A 536 5.91 -7.39 -36.88
CA TYR A 536 7.19 -7.38 -36.16
C TYR A 536 7.00 -7.36 -34.64
N VAL A 537 7.81 -8.15 -33.94
CA VAL A 537 7.91 -8.21 -32.47
C VAL A 537 9.37 -8.16 -32.04
N HIS A 538 9.65 -7.70 -30.82
CA HIS A 538 11.02 -7.62 -30.32
C HIS A 538 11.50 -9.00 -29.83
N GLY A 539 12.71 -9.41 -30.23
CA GLY A 539 13.26 -10.77 -30.06
C GLY A 539 13.40 -11.22 -28.61
N ASP A 540 13.67 -10.30 -27.67
CA ASP A 540 13.73 -10.59 -26.22
C ASP A 540 12.46 -11.26 -25.65
N TYR A 541 11.34 -11.16 -26.37
CA TYR A 541 10.06 -11.71 -25.95
C TYR A 541 9.68 -13.00 -26.68
N ILE A 542 10.58 -13.55 -27.51
CA ILE A 542 10.38 -14.78 -28.27
C ILE A 542 11.45 -15.79 -27.87
N VAL A 543 11.00 -16.93 -27.33
CA VAL A 543 11.86 -18.08 -27.03
C VAL A 543 11.80 -19.02 -28.22
N LEU A 544 12.93 -19.24 -28.91
CA LEU A 544 12.99 -20.08 -30.11
C LEU A 544 12.91 -21.56 -29.73
N GLU A 545 12.11 -22.32 -30.48
CA GLU A 545 12.03 -23.77 -30.32
C GLU A 545 13.17 -24.42 -31.12
N ASN A 546 14.19 -24.93 -30.42
CA ASN A 546 15.21 -25.80 -31.01
C ASN A 546 14.90 -27.26 -30.63
N LYS A 547 15.00 -28.19 -31.59
CA LYS A 547 14.65 -29.61 -31.41
C LYS A 547 15.60 -30.34 -30.42
N ALA A 548 14.97 -31.19 -29.59
CA ALA A 548 15.45 -32.34 -28.82
C ALA A 548 16.35 -32.13 -27.57
N GLN A 549 15.77 -32.29 -26.36
CA GLN A 549 16.07 -33.36 -25.37
C GLN A 549 15.30 -33.17 -24.03
N THR A 550 15.03 -34.30 -23.38
CA THR A 550 14.28 -34.61 -22.14
C THR A 550 14.88 -34.04 -20.82
N PRO A 551 14.11 -33.93 -19.70
CA PRO A 551 14.62 -33.49 -18.37
C PRO A 551 15.33 -34.65 -17.63
N PRO A 552 16.28 -34.50 -16.65
CA PRO A 552 16.28 -33.64 -15.42
C PRO A 552 17.75 -33.19 -15.00
N PRO A 553 18.18 -32.85 -13.73
CA PRO A 553 17.53 -32.56 -12.44
C PRO A 553 17.92 -31.20 -11.77
N SER A 554 17.34 -30.94 -10.59
CA SER A 554 17.58 -29.81 -9.68
C SER A 554 19.01 -29.73 -9.14
N ASN A 555 19.64 -28.54 -9.14
CA ASN A 555 20.58 -28.16 -8.07
C ASN A 555 20.67 -26.64 -7.80
N GLN A 556 21.01 -26.34 -6.55
CA GLN A 556 20.85 -25.08 -5.80
C GLN A 556 21.88 -23.97 -6.14
N ASN A 557 21.60 -22.78 -5.58
CA ASN A 557 22.43 -21.56 -5.39
C ASN A 557 22.35 -20.43 -6.43
N GLN A 558 21.59 -19.37 -6.09
CA GLN A 558 22.01 -17.96 -6.25
C GLN A 558 21.19 -16.99 -5.36
N LYS A 559 21.89 -16.01 -4.76
CA LYS A 559 21.48 -15.06 -3.70
C LYS A 559 20.91 -13.73 -4.25
N PRO A 560 19.95 -13.05 -3.59
CA PRO A 560 19.47 -11.71 -3.99
C PRO A 560 20.44 -10.55 -3.65
N PRO A 561 20.46 -9.41 -4.39
CA PRO A 561 21.34 -8.26 -4.12
C PRO A 561 20.93 -7.40 -2.91
N ALA A 562 21.91 -6.74 -2.28
CA ALA A 562 21.78 -5.88 -1.09
C ALA A 562 21.36 -4.41 -1.39
N ALA A 563 20.81 -3.74 -0.38
CA ALA A 563 20.38 -2.33 -0.36
C ALA A 563 21.50 -1.35 0.06
N ASP A 564 21.38 -0.06 -0.27
CA ASP A 564 22.32 1.02 0.12
C ASP A 564 21.62 2.35 0.55
N PRO A 565 22.31 3.28 1.29
CA PRO A 565 21.79 4.06 2.44
C PRO A 565 21.43 5.55 2.19
N ALA A 566 20.96 6.27 3.24
CA ALA A 566 20.39 7.64 3.24
C ALA A 566 21.18 8.72 4.05
N PRO A 567 21.04 10.05 3.76
CA PRO A 567 21.39 11.17 4.68
C PRO A 567 20.35 12.35 4.76
N PRO A 568 20.53 13.44 5.58
CA PRO A 568 19.86 13.80 6.86
C PRO A 568 18.66 14.83 6.78
N PRO A 569 17.93 15.15 7.89
CA PRO A 569 16.69 15.96 7.93
C PRO A 569 16.86 17.49 8.14
N SER A 570 15.81 18.29 7.86
CA SER A 570 15.70 19.76 8.04
C SER A 570 14.50 20.13 8.93
N ASP A 571 14.67 21.08 9.85
CA ASP A 571 13.80 21.41 10.99
C ASP A 571 12.76 22.53 10.72
N ASP A 572 11.55 22.17 10.30
CA ASP A 572 10.34 22.98 10.63
C ASP A 572 9.07 22.13 10.54
N LYS A 573 8.42 21.90 11.69
CA LYS A 573 7.22 21.04 11.81
C LYS A 573 5.99 21.78 11.26
N ARG A 574 5.46 21.31 10.12
CA ARG A 574 4.19 21.77 9.53
C ARG A 574 3.08 20.74 9.75
N TYR A 575 1.81 21.12 9.61
CA TYR A 575 0.68 20.19 9.71
C TYR A 575 -0.13 20.17 8.40
N GLY A 576 -0.59 18.99 8.00
CA GLY A 576 -1.44 18.83 6.82
C GLY A 576 -2.44 17.70 6.98
N THR A 577 -3.59 17.84 6.33
CA THR A 577 -4.72 16.94 6.46
C THR A 577 -4.95 16.22 5.15
N VAL A 578 -5.06 14.90 5.20
CA VAL A 578 -5.17 14.06 4.01
C VAL A 578 -6.51 14.30 3.31
N THR A 579 -6.49 14.62 2.02
CA THR A 579 -7.70 14.88 1.21
C THR A 579 -8.20 13.67 0.44
N ALA A 580 -7.35 12.66 0.23
CA ALA A 580 -7.73 11.41 -0.42
C ALA A 580 -8.38 10.44 0.56
N SER A 581 -9.39 9.69 0.10
CA SER A 581 -10.06 8.60 0.85
C SER A 581 -9.06 7.66 1.53
N SER A 582 -7.95 7.38 0.86
CA SER A 582 -6.78 6.70 1.41
C SER A 582 -5.51 7.14 0.69
N LEU A 583 -4.48 7.50 1.45
CA LEU A 583 -3.17 7.91 0.96
C LEU A 583 -2.08 6.96 1.48
N ASN A 584 -1.28 6.43 0.55
CA ASN A 584 -0.19 5.51 0.86
C ASN A 584 1.00 6.25 1.49
N VAL A 585 1.45 5.76 2.65
CA VAL A 585 2.68 6.20 3.32
C VAL A 585 3.82 5.27 2.91
N ARG A 586 4.96 5.83 2.50
CA ARG A 586 6.07 5.10 1.88
C ARG A 586 7.40 5.36 2.56
N SER A 587 8.32 4.41 2.40
CA SER A 587 9.69 4.48 2.93
C SER A 587 10.57 5.53 2.22
N GLY A 588 10.13 6.04 1.07
CA GLY A 588 10.84 7.06 0.30
C GLY A 588 9.92 7.81 -0.66
N PRO A 589 10.39 8.92 -1.24
CA PRO A 589 9.58 9.86 -2.03
C PRO A 589 9.41 9.39 -3.48
N SER A 590 8.85 8.20 -3.66
CA SER A 590 8.48 7.67 -4.98
C SER A 590 7.43 6.57 -4.83
N THR A 591 6.59 6.41 -5.86
CA THR A 591 5.55 5.37 -5.91
C THR A 591 6.12 3.95 -6.01
N LYS A 592 7.41 3.80 -6.35
CA LYS A 592 8.14 2.53 -6.39
C LYS A 592 8.70 2.12 -5.02
N ASN A 593 8.76 3.03 -4.05
CA ASN A 593 9.27 2.71 -2.71
C ASN A 593 8.26 1.88 -1.91
N HIS A 594 8.80 1.00 -1.06
CA HIS A 594 8.02 0.11 -0.21
C HIS A 594 7.02 0.93 0.63
N LYS A 595 5.77 0.49 0.61
CA LYS A 595 4.68 1.11 1.34
C LYS A 595 4.79 0.71 2.80
N VAL A 596 5.06 1.68 3.67
CA VAL A 596 5.25 1.49 5.11
C VAL A 596 3.96 1.71 5.91
N GLY A 597 2.91 2.22 5.25
CA GLY A 597 1.61 2.39 5.87
C GLY A 597 0.58 3.04 4.96
N MET A 598 -0.53 3.43 5.57
CA MET A 598 -1.61 4.15 4.91
C MET A 598 -2.24 5.10 5.93
N VAL A 599 -2.66 6.27 5.45
CA VAL A 599 -3.40 7.28 6.19
C VAL A 599 -4.68 7.59 5.42
N VAL A 600 -5.78 7.85 6.11
CA VAL A 600 -7.11 8.02 5.49
C VAL A 600 -7.50 9.48 5.39
N LYS A 601 -8.56 9.81 4.64
CA LYS A 601 -9.06 11.19 4.53
C LYS A 601 -9.30 11.80 5.92
N GLU A 602 -9.03 13.09 6.04
CA GLU A 602 -9.07 13.86 7.29
C GLU A 602 -8.00 13.47 8.34
N THR A 603 -7.10 12.52 8.04
CA THR A 603 -5.96 12.23 8.93
C THR A 603 -5.00 13.43 8.95
N LYS A 604 -4.72 13.95 10.15
CA LYS A 604 -3.71 14.99 10.36
C LYS A 604 -2.30 14.41 10.37
N LEU A 605 -1.39 15.06 9.66
CA LEU A 605 -0.01 14.64 9.47
C LEU A 605 0.94 15.73 9.96
N THR A 606 1.94 15.34 10.72
CA THR A 606 3.10 16.20 11.03
C THR A 606 4.11 16.08 9.89
N ILE A 607 4.27 17.14 9.13
CA ILE A 607 5.19 17.25 7.99
C ILE A 607 6.53 17.78 8.50
N LEU A 608 7.54 16.91 8.39
CA LEU A 608 8.93 17.14 8.79
C LEU A 608 9.80 17.66 7.64
N GLY A 609 9.32 17.60 6.39
CA GLY A 609 10.09 18.04 5.22
C GLY A 609 9.37 17.81 3.90
N THR A 610 9.98 18.23 2.79
CA THR A 610 9.42 18.04 1.44
C THR A 610 10.52 17.64 0.48
N GLN A 611 10.29 16.57 -0.30
CA GLN A 611 11.25 16.04 -1.26
C GLN A 611 10.51 15.72 -2.57
N GLY A 612 10.61 16.61 -3.56
CA GLY A 612 9.81 16.53 -4.79
C GLY A 612 8.31 16.65 -4.49
N SER A 613 7.48 15.82 -5.14
CA SER A 613 6.02 15.74 -4.89
C SER A 613 5.65 14.92 -3.65
N TRP A 614 6.54 14.83 -2.66
CA TRP A 614 6.35 14.02 -1.47
C TRP A 614 6.65 14.81 -0.20
N TYR A 615 5.74 14.75 0.76
CA TYR A 615 5.96 15.24 2.12
C TYR A 615 6.61 14.15 2.96
N LYS A 616 7.74 14.49 3.60
CA LYS A 616 8.33 13.69 4.67
C LYS A 616 7.53 13.94 5.94
N ILE A 617 7.00 12.91 6.55
CA ILE A 617 6.09 12.95 7.69
C ILE A 617 6.61 12.07 8.82
N SER A 618 6.24 12.40 10.05
CA SER A 618 6.37 11.47 11.18
C SER A 618 5.21 10.49 11.16
N TYR A 619 5.49 9.20 10.95
CA TYR A 619 4.46 8.15 10.94
C TYR A 619 4.89 7.01 11.86
N LYS A 620 4.14 6.82 12.95
CA LYS A 620 4.44 5.82 14.00
C LYS A 620 5.85 5.95 14.59
N GLY A 621 6.31 7.19 14.81
CA GLY A 621 7.62 7.48 15.39
C GLY A 621 8.82 7.30 14.44
N LYS A 622 8.59 7.11 13.14
CA LYS A 622 9.63 7.00 12.11
C LYS A 622 9.37 7.93 10.94
N ASP A 623 10.43 8.32 10.25
CA ASP A 623 10.38 9.12 9.03
C ASP A 623 9.74 8.32 7.88
N ALA A 624 8.72 8.89 7.24
CA ALA A 624 8.06 8.29 6.09
C ALA A 624 7.59 9.37 5.10
N TYR A 625 7.05 8.97 3.95
CA TYR A 625 6.71 9.88 2.85
C TYR A 625 5.29 9.67 2.33
N VAL A 626 4.56 10.77 2.11
CA VAL A 626 3.23 10.76 1.47
C VAL A 626 3.21 11.72 0.29
N HIS A 627 2.39 11.43 -0.72
CA HIS A 627 2.35 12.26 -1.93
C HIS A 627 1.58 13.57 -1.67
N SER A 628 2.14 14.70 -2.08
CA SER A 628 1.65 16.04 -1.68
C SER A 628 0.26 16.39 -2.23
N ASP A 629 -0.11 15.87 -3.39
CA ASP A 629 -1.40 16.14 -4.06
C ASP A 629 -2.62 15.70 -3.25
N TYR A 630 -2.39 14.86 -2.24
CA TYR A 630 -3.43 14.27 -1.40
C TYR A 630 -3.36 14.75 0.05
N VAL A 631 -2.64 15.85 0.30
CA VAL A 631 -2.52 16.46 1.62
C VAL A 631 -2.80 17.96 1.51
N LYS A 632 -3.92 18.39 2.08
CA LYS A 632 -4.29 19.80 2.26
C LYS A 632 -3.60 20.32 3.51
N LEU A 633 -2.61 21.17 3.34
CA LEU A 633 -1.93 21.82 4.45
C LEU A 633 -2.92 22.61 5.31
N GLU A 634 -2.89 22.42 6.62
CA GLU A 634 -3.73 23.22 7.53
C GLU A 634 -3.14 24.63 7.57
N SER A 635 -3.97 25.63 7.25
CA SER A 635 -3.60 27.01 7.55
C SER A 635 -3.63 27.13 9.07
N THR A 636 -2.48 27.40 9.69
CA THR A 636 -2.42 27.84 11.09
C THR A 636 -3.07 29.21 11.18
N GLY A 637 -4.40 29.23 11.18
CA GLY A 637 -5.22 30.36 11.57
C GLY A 637 -5.34 30.35 13.08
N LYS A 638 -4.26 30.67 13.79
CA LYS A 638 -4.40 31.37 15.07
C LYS A 638 -4.44 32.84 14.71
N SER A 639 -5.66 33.38 14.64
CA SER A 639 -5.85 34.83 14.73
C SER A 639 -5.56 35.19 16.18
N THR A 640 -4.30 35.53 16.46
CA THR A 640 -3.97 36.40 17.58
C THR A 640 -3.75 37.76 16.94
N SER A 641 -4.73 38.64 17.12
CA SER A 641 -4.53 40.08 16.94
C SER A 641 -3.36 40.48 17.84
N GLY A 642 -2.32 41.08 17.26
CA GLY A 642 -1.11 41.46 17.99
C GLY A 642 0.09 41.73 17.07
N SER A 643 0.11 42.92 16.49
CA SER A 643 1.26 43.63 15.89
C SER A 643 2.07 42.91 14.79
N THR A 644 1.72 43.16 13.53
CA THR A 644 2.57 42.87 12.37
C THR A 644 3.73 43.88 12.28
N SER A 645 4.91 43.50 12.76
CA SER A 645 6.14 44.24 12.44
C SER A 645 6.46 44.09 10.95
N VAL A 646 6.38 45.19 10.21
CA VAL A 646 6.78 45.27 8.79
C VAL A 646 8.30 45.12 8.71
N ILE A 647 8.77 44.08 8.01
CA ILE A 647 10.20 43.76 7.88
C ILE A 647 10.88 44.49 6.70
N GLY A 648 10.14 45.34 6.00
CA GLY A 648 10.63 46.19 4.91
C GLY A 648 9.54 46.53 3.91
N THR A 649 9.84 47.39 2.94
CA THR A 649 8.93 47.70 1.83
C THR A 649 9.56 47.30 0.50
N ALA A 650 8.74 46.95 -0.49
CA ALA A 650 9.24 46.62 -1.83
C ALA A 650 8.36 47.18 -2.93
N THR A 651 8.97 47.45 -4.08
CA THR A 651 8.29 47.94 -5.28
C THR A 651 8.21 46.84 -6.33
N VAL A 652 7.03 46.60 -6.90
CA VAL A 652 6.81 45.59 -7.94
C VAL A 652 7.50 45.98 -9.25
N THR A 653 8.35 45.10 -9.80
CA THR A 653 9.10 45.37 -11.04
C THR A 653 8.47 44.76 -12.30
N ALA A 654 7.54 43.81 -12.14
CA ALA A 654 6.82 43.17 -13.25
C ALA A 654 5.59 43.99 -13.70
N SER A 655 5.20 43.89 -14.99
CA SER A 655 3.99 44.52 -15.54
C SER A 655 2.72 44.13 -14.78
N SER A 656 2.61 42.85 -14.39
CA SER A 656 1.58 42.33 -13.49
C SER A 656 2.15 41.17 -12.67
N LEU A 657 2.13 41.30 -11.34
CA LEU A 657 2.66 40.33 -10.40
C LEU A 657 1.53 39.57 -9.70
N ASN A 658 1.43 38.27 -9.96
CA ASN A 658 0.41 37.43 -9.35
C ASN A 658 0.60 37.30 -7.83
N ILE A 659 -0.45 37.61 -7.08
CA ILE A 659 -0.56 37.39 -5.64
C ILE A 659 -1.21 36.03 -5.42
N ARG A 660 -0.58 35.22 -4.59
CA ARG A 660 -1.01 33.84 -4.34
C ARG A 660 -1.30 33.64 -2.86
N SER A 661 -2.16 32.67 -2.59
CA SER A 661 -2.50 32.25 -1.22
C SER A 661 -1.33 31.63 -0.45
N GLY A 662 -0.20 31.32 -1.11
CA GLY A 662 1.01 30.77 -0.50
C GLY A 662 2.27 31.01 -1.34
N ALA A 663 3.44 30.77 -0.73
CA ALA A 663 4.78 30.97 -1.29
C ALA A 663 5.16 29.93 -2.37
N GLY A 664 4.53 29.99 -3.54
CA GLY A 664 4.81 29.07 -4.66
C GLY A 664 3.90 29.31 -5.87
N THR A 665 4.32 28.91 -7.07
CA THR A 665 3.53 29.09 -8.31
C THR A 665 2.32 28.15 -8.41
N ASN A 666 2.30 27.08 -7.61
CA ASN A 666 1.23 26.08 -7.49
C ASN A 666 0.06 26.51 -6.58
N TYR A 667 0.20 27.61 -5.83
CA TYR A 667 -0.88 28.14 -4.98
C TYR A 667 -1.91 28.94 -5.79
N LYS A 668 -3.18 28.94 -5.35
CA LYS A 668 -4.28 29.67 -6.01
C LYS A 668 -3.91 31.14 -6.15
N LYS A 669 -4.02 31.69 -7.37
CA LYS A 669 -3.93 33.13 -7.63
C LYS A 669 -5.13 33.79 -6.96
N ILE A 670 -4.88 34.66 -6.00
CA ILE A 670 -5.90 35.40 -5.24
C ILE A 670 -5.95 36.88 -5.62
N GLY A 671 -5.02 37.34 -6.46
CA GLY A 671 -5.00 38.70 -6.98
C GLY A 671 -3.79 38.95 -7.88
N SER A 672 -3.57 40.19 -8.27
CA SER A 672 -2.37 40.64 -8.98
C SER A 672 -2.04 42.10 -8.63
N LEU A 673 -0.75 42.44 -8.62
CA LEU A 673 -0.24 43.79 -8.40
C LEU A 673 0.27 44.37 -9.72
N PRO A 674 -0.05 45.63 -10.05
CA PRO A 674 0.54 46.31 -11.20
C PRO A 674 2.01 46.68 -10.94
N LYS A 675 2.75 46.93 -12.02
CA LYS A 675 4.12 47.45 -11.96
C LYS A 675 4.20 48.73 -11.13
N ASN A 676 5.31 48.91 -10.42
CA ASN A 676 5.62 50.02 -9.52
C ASN A 676 4.74 50.14 -8.27
N LYS A 677 3.81 49.21 -8.02
CA LYS A 677 3.04 49.18 -6.76
C LYS A 677 3.99 48.90 -5.58
N LYS A 678 3.93 49.74 -4.55
CA LYS A 678 4.65 49.52 -3.28
C LYS A 678 3.85 48.58 -2.38
N VAL A 679 4.53 47.67 -1.70
CA VAL A 679 3.94 46.69 -0.78
C VAL A 679 4.79 46.53 0.47
N ASP A 680 4.11 46.34 1.61
CA ASP A 680 4.74 46.05 2.89
C ASP A 680 5.07 44.57 2.97
N LEU A 681 6.33 44.27 3.28
CA LEU A 681 6.83 42.93 3.49
C LEU A 681 6.65 42.55 4.95
N LEU A 682 5.99 41.42 5.19
CA LEU A 682 5.71 40.91 6.53
C LEU A 682 6.63 39.72 6.88
N ALA A 683 7.04 38.94 5.88
CA ALA A 683 7.95 37.81 6.05
C ALA A 683 8.56 37.39 4.70
N LYS A 684 9.73 36.76 4.71
CA LYS A 684 10.33 36.09 3.53
C LYS A 684 10.34 34.58 3.74
N GLN A 685 9.85 33.84 2.76
CA GLN A 685 9.83 32.37 2.77
C GLN A 685 10.42 31.85 1.45
N GLY A 686 11.69 31.48 1.49
CA GLY A 686 12.45 31.10 0.29
C GLY A 686 12.51 32.23 -0.74
N ALA A 687 12.09 31.96 -1.97
CA ALA A 687 12.04 32.94 -3.07
C ALA A 687 10.78 33.83 -3.08
N TRP A 688 9.91 33.74 -2.06
CA TRP A 688 8.63 34.46 -2.00
C TRP A 688 8.56 35.36 -0.77
N TYR A 689 7.86 36.48 -0.90
CA TYR A 689 7.57 37.41 0.18
C TYR A 689 6.08 37.37 0.54
N LYS A 690 5.79 37.33 1.84
CA LYS A 690 4.45 37.56 2.39
C LYS A 690 4.22 39.06 2.48
N ILE A 691 3.13 39.52 1.90
CA ILE A 691 2.77 40.93 1.79
C ILE A 691 1.37 41.17 2.35
N LYS A 692 1.11 42.40 2.80
CA LYS A 692 -0.24 42.87 3.10
C LYS A 692 -1.00 43.11 1.79
N TYR A 693 -2.22 42.59 1.66
CA TYR A 693 -3.04 42.73 0.45
C TYR A 693 -4.52 42.84 0.83
N GLY A 694 -5.13 44.01 0.57
CA GLY A 694 -6.49 44.32 1.00
C GLY A 694 -6.63 44.27 2.53
N SER A 695 -7.69 43.64 3.03
CA SER A 695 -7.88 43.34 4.46
C SER A 695 -7.11 42.09 4.93
N GLY A 696 -6.38 41.42 4.03
CA GLY A 696 -5.70 40.15 4.29
C GLY A 696 -4.22 40.16 3.93
N VAL A 697 -3.67 38.96 3.72
CA VAL A 697 -2.26 38.73 3.37
C VAL A 697 -2.15 37.82 2.15
N GLY A 698 -1.12 38.03 1.34
CA GLY A 698 -0.83 37.23 0.15
C GLY A 698 0.67 37.05 -0.07
N TYR A 699 1.05 36.20 -1.02
CA TYR A 699 2.44 35.89 -1.32
C TYR A 699 2.79 36.23 -2.77
N VAL A 700 3.96 36.83 -2.96
CA VAL A 700 4.48 37.27 -4.27
C VAL A 700 5.93 36.84 -4.43
N HIS A 701 6.34 36.54 -5.67
CA HIS A 701 7.69 36.01 -5.92
C HIS A 701 8.73 37.14 -5.93
N GLY A 702 9.82 36.98 -5.17
CA GLY A 702 10.83 37.99 -4.90
C GLY A 702 11.59 38.49 -6.13
N ASN A 703 11.73 37.68 -7.18
CA ASN A 703 12.31 38.13 -8.46
C ASN A 703 11.56 39.29 -9.13
N TYR A 704 10.33 39.57 -8.70
CA TYR A 704 9.50 40.65 -9.23
C TYR A 704 9.29 41.78 -8.22
N LEU A 705 10.12 41.81 -7.16
CA LEU A 705 10.14 42.83 -6.13
C LEU A 705 11.52 43.46 -6.05
N LYS A 706 11.57 44.80 -6.02
CA LYS A 706 12.74 45.56 -5.62
C LYS A 706 12.55 45.97 -4.16
N VAL A 707 13.24 45.31 -3.24
CA VAL A 707 13.17 45.60 -1.80
C VAL A 707 13.91 46.91 -1.52
N ASN A 708 13.24 47.84 -0.83
CA ASN A 708 13.82 49.08 -0.38
C ASN A 708 14.36 48.84 1.03
N SER A 709 15.68 48.69 1.16
CA SER A 709 16.33 48.47 2.45
C SER A 709 16.31 49.77 3.27
N THR A 710 15.53 49.81 4.35
CA THR A 710 15.78 50.70 5.49
C THR A 710 16.59 49.93 6.52
N SER A 711 17.90 50.18 6.55
CA SER A 711 18.70 49.93 7.73
C SER A 711 18.57 51.18 8.61
N SER A 712 18.00 51.03 9.80
CA SER A 712 18.08 52.04 10.87
C SER A 712 18.48 51.35 12.15
N SER A 713 19.75 51.60 12.45
CA SER A 713 20.55 51.29 13.62
C SER A 713 20.01 51.90 14.91
N ASN A 714 20.46 51.36 16.05
CA ASN A 714 20.61 52.20 17.23
C ASN A 714 21.93 52.98 17.10
N LYS A 715 21.79 54.31 17.20
CA LYS A 715 22.76 55.42 17.36
C LYS A 715 24.07 55.02 18.04
N ASN A 716 25.28 55.43 17.63
CA ASN A 716 25.93 56.77 17.45
C ASN A 716 27.27 56.60 18.21
N SER A 717 28.41 57.22 17.93
CA SER A 717 28.94 58.16 16.92
C SER A 717 30.46 58.04 17.09
N SER A 718 31.32 58.07 16.07
CA SER A 718 31.99 59.27 15.54
C SER A 718 33.29 58.75 14.89
N GLY A 719 33.79 59.18 13.75
CA GLY A 719 33.37 60.30 12.90
C GLY A 719 34.29 60.44 11.68
N ASN A 720 33.88 61.42 10.87
CA ASN A 720 34.58 62.14 9.80
C ASN A 720 34.78 61.55 8.39
N SER A 721 33.78 61.86 7.54
CA SER A 721 33.83 62.87 6.46
C SER A 721 35.04 62.83 5.51
N SER A 722 34.85 62.31 4.29
CA SER A 722 34.59 63.04 3.02
C SER A 722 35.85 63.66 2.40
N ASN A 723 36.20 63.49 1.12
CA ASN A 723 35.33 63.57 -0.05
C ASN A 723 36.02 63.02 -1.34
N SER A 724 35.16 62.63 -2.30
CA SER A 724 35.35 62.55 -3.76
C SER A 724 36.26 61.50 -4.42
N GLY A 725 35.71 60.80 -5.43
CA GLY A 725 36.50 60.08 -6.44
C GLY A 725 35.89 58.76 -6.91
N ASN A 726 35.15 58.80 -8.01
CA ASN A 726 34.54 57.67 -8.73
C ASN A 726 35.62 56.71 -9.30
N GLN A 727 35.59 55.40 -9.01
CA GLN A 727 35.97 54.38 -10.01
C GLN A 727 35.52 52.94 -9.71
N THR A 728 35.28 52.25 -10.81
CA THR A 728 34.58 50.99 -11.03
C THR A 728 35.51 49.77 -11.01
N ARG A 729 35.09 48.67 -10.39
CA ARG A 729 35.48 47.25 -10.66
C ARG A 729 34.49 46.37 -9.87
N GLY A 730 33.72 45.43 -10.39
CA GLY A 730 33.84 44.57 -11.57
C GLY A 730 33.57 43.15 -11.05
N SER A 731 32.30 42.69 -11.06
CA SER A 731 31.93 41.36 -10.58
C SER A 731 32.22 40.31 -11.66
N GLU A 732 33.04 39.32 -11.32
CA GLU A 732 33.55 38.31 -12.26
C GLU A 732 32.42 37.41 -12.81
N GLN A 733 32.35 37.29 -14.14
CA GLN A 733 31.41 36.42 -14.84
C GLN A 733 31.86 34.96 -14.81
N ARG A 734 30.96 34.05 -14.43
CA ARG A 734 31.23 32.60 -14.37
C ARG A 734 31.18 32.00 -15.79
N ILE A 735 32.35 31.66 -16.35
CA ILE A 735 32.50 31.14 -17.71
C ILE A 735 32.79 29.62 -17.68
N GLY A 736 32.17 28.87 -18.59
CA GLY A 736 32.45 27.46 -18.83
C GLY A 736 32.77 27.18 -20.30
N THR A 737 33.51 26.11 -20.57
CA THR A 737 33.95 25.73 -21.93
C THR A 737 33.34 24.39 -22.31
N VAL A 738 32.76 24.28 -23.50
CA VAL A 738 32.13 23.05 -24.01
C VAL A 738 33.19 21.97 -24.26
N ASN A 739 33.00 20.77 -23.73
CA ASN A 739 33.93 19.63 -23.88
C ASN A 739 33.34 18.46 -24.71
N ALA A 740 32.23 18.68 -25.42
CA ALA A 740 31.61 17.71 -26.32
C ALA A 740 31.76 18.15 -27.79
N SER A 741 31.88 17.21 -28.73
CA SER A 741 32.04 17.46 -30.18
C SER A 741 30.92 18.35 -30.74
N SER A 742 29.68 18.10 -30.31
CA SER A 742 28.51 18.94 -30.56
C SER A 742 27.53 18.85 -29.39
N LEU A 743 27.07 20.00 -28.88
CA LEU A 743 26.24 20.12 -27.69
C LEU A 743 24.96 20.90 -27.98
N HIS A 744 23.80 20.26 -27.81
CA HIS A 744 22.50 20.89 -28.00
C HIS A 744 22.16 21.90 -26.90
N VAL A 745 21.83 23.12 -27.30
CA VAL A 745 21.28 24.19 -26.43
C VAL A 745 19.77 24.10 -26.46
N ARG A 746 19.12 23.98 -25.30
CA ARG A 746 17.68 23.70 -25.19
C ARG A 746 16.89 24.87 -24.61
N SER A 747 15.60 24.91 -24.91
CA SER A 747 14.67 25.92 -24.39
C SER A 747 14.36 25.78 -22.89
N GLY A 748 14.61 24.60 -22.30
CA GLY A 748 14.47 24.33 -20.86
C GLY A 748 15.42 23.24 -20.35
N PRO A 749 15.56 23.08 -19.03
CA PRO A 749 16.52 22.15 -18.41
C PRO A 749 16.03 20.70 -18.47
N GLY A 750 16.19 20.06 -19.63
CA GLY A 750 15.84 18.65 -19.84
C GLY A 750 15.91 18.23 -21.31
N THR A 751 16.09 16.92 -21.56
CA THR A 751 16.25 16.38 -22.93
C THR A 751 14.95 16.37 -23.75
N LYS A 752 13.79 16.56 -23.12
CA LYS A 752 12.47 16.66 -23.76
C LYS A 752 12.14 18.08 -24.28
N HIS A 753 12.95 19.09 -23.96
CA HIS A 753 12.77 20.45 -24.45
C HIS A 753 13.32 20.63 -25.87
N SER A 754 12.66 21.46 -26.67
CA SER A 754 13.06 21.77 -28.04
C SER A 754 14.49 22.34 -28.12
N SER A 755 15.24 21.90 -29.13
CA SER A 755 16.58 22.40 -29.41
C SER A 755 16.51 23.81 -30.00
N LYS A 756 17.26 24.75 -29.42
CA LYS A 756 17.43 26.13 -29.90
C LYS A 756 18.71 26.30 -30.75
N GLY A 757 19.56 25.27 -30.82
CA GLY A 757 20.79 25.24 -31.63
C GLY A 757 21.89 24.35 -31.04
N LEU A 758 23.09 24.41 -31.61
CA LEU A 758 24.23 23.55 -31.26
C LEU A 758 25.47 24.39 -30.94
N LEU A 759 26.27 23.93 -29.97
CA LEU A 759 27.59 24.47 -29.62
C LEU A 759 28.67 23.43 -29.91
N SER A 760 29.74 23.85 -30.57
CA SER A 760 30.90 23.01 -30.86
C SER A 760 31.83 22.86 -29.65
N ARG A 761 32.71 21.84 -29.68
CA ARG A 761 33.75 21.65 -28.67
C ARG A 761 34.65 22.89 -28.58
N GLY A 762 34.99 23.29 -27.37
CA GLY A 762 35.84 24.46 -27.10
C GLY A 762 35.08 25.79 -26.99
N THR A 763 33.79 25.84 -27.37
CA THR A 763 33.01 27.09 -27.26
C THR A 763 32.85 27.51 -25.80
N LYS A 764 33.21 28.76 -25.49
CA LYS A 764 33.03 29.37 -24.16
C LYS A 764 31.61 29.91 -24.00
N VAL A 765 30.98 29.65 -22.86
CA VAL A 765 29.62 30.08 -22.54
C VAL A 765 29.59 30.74 -21.16
N THR A 766 28.93 31.89 -21.07
CA THR A 766 28.71 32.58 -19.80
C THR A 766 27.51 31.95 -19.09
N ILE A 767 27.75 31.44 -17.90
CA ILE A 767 26.76 30.78 -17.06
C ILE A 767 26.09 31.84 -16.20
N THR A 768 24.78 31.98 -16.39
CA THR A 768 23.95 32.98 -15.70
C THR A 768 23.07 32.35 -14.62
N GLY A 769 23.07 31.01 -14.52
CA GLY A 769 22.36 30.27 -13.49
C GLY A 769 22.45 28.75 -13.68
N GLU A 770 21.86 28.01 -12.75
CA GLU A 770 21.87 26.55 -12.73
C GLU A 770 20.47 26.01 -12.40
N SER A 771 20.06 24.91 -13.03
CA SER A 771 18.80 24.23 -12.73
C SER A 771 19.00 22.72 -12.88
N GLY A 772 19.00 22.00 -11.75
CA GLY A 772 19.31 20.57 -11.71
C GLY A 772 20.66 20.26 -12.39
N SER A 773 20.66 19.30 -13.32
CA SER A 773 21.85 18.90 -14.10
C SER A 773 22.15 19.79 -15.31
N TRP A 774 21.58 21.00 -15.39
CA TRP A 774 21.72 21.91 -16.52
C TRP A 774 22.24 23.29 -16.10
N TYR A 775 23.14 23.87 -16.89
CA TYR A 775 23.53 25.28 -16.82
C TYR A 775 22.58 26.12 -17.66
N LYS A 776 22.16 27.28 -17.12
CA LYS A 776 21.52 28.34 -17.88
C LYS A 776 22.63 29.25 -18.42
N ILE A 777 22.72 29.36 -19.73
CA ILE A 777 23.74 30.12 -20.43
C ILE A 777 23.12 31.28 -21.20
N LYS A 778 23.88 32.35 -21.39
CA LYS A 778 23.54 33.38 -22.39
C LYS A 778 23.73 32.75 -23.78
N TYR A 779 22.72 32.85 -24.65
CA TYR A 779 22.72 32.24 -25.98
C TYR A 779 21.87 33.08 -26.95
N GLY A 780 22.51 33.66 -27.97
CA GLY A 780 21.90 34.65 -28.86
C GLY A 780 21.46 35.92 -28.10
N SER A 781 20.30 36.48 -28.47
CA SER A 781 19.67 37.61 -27.76
C SER A 781 18.99 37.22 -26.44
N GLY A 782 18.99 35.93 -26.08
CA GLY A 782 18.29 35.40 -24.91
C GLY A 782 19.11 34.40 -24.11
N THR A 783 18.42 33.41 -23.53
CA THR A 783 19.05 32.34 -22.74
C THR A 783 18.70 30.95 -23.27
N GLY A 784 19.57 30.00 -22.98
CA GLY A 784 19.41 28.58 -23.31
C GLY A 784 19.99 27.68 -22.22
N TYR A 785 19.71 26.39 -22.28
CA TYR A 785 20.14 25.41 -21.28
C TYR A 785 21.04 24.34 -21.89
N VAL A 786 22.16 24.06 -21.23
CA VAL A 786 23.14 23.03 -21.64
C VAL A 786 23.47 22.12 -20.46
N HIS A 787 23.67 20.83 -20.71
CA HIS A 787 23.86 19.86 -19.63
C HIS A 787 25.27 20.01 -19.01
N LYS A 788 25.34 20.02 -17.67
CA LYS A 788 26.57 20.38 -16.93
C LYS A 788 27.77 19.50 -17.25
N ASN A 789 27.54 18.20 -17.49
CA ASN A 789 28.59 17.22 -17.83
C ASN A 789 29.41 17.57 -19.08
N TYR A 790 28.91 18.47 -19.94
CA TYR A 790 29.58 18.87 -21.17
C TYR A 790 30.17 20.27 -21.10
N ILE A 791 30.15 20.92 -19.92
CA ILE A 791 30.72 22.25 -19.68
C ILE A 791 31.79 22.15 -18.58
N LYS A 792 33.04 22.46 -18.93
CA LYS A 792 34.16 22.57 -17.99
C LYS A 792 34.26 24.02 -17.50
N LEU A 793 34.04 24.24 -16.21
CA LEU A 793 34.19 25.57 -15.60
C LEU A 793 35.66 26.00 -15.56
N THR A 794 35.93 27.26 -15.88
CA THR A 794 37.27 27.84 -15.79
C THR A 794 37.33 28.69 -14.51
N SER A 795 38.11 28.27 -13.51
CA SER A 795 38.31 29.01 -12.26
C SER A 795 39.78 29.42 -12.16
N GLY A 796 40.06 30.71 -11.95
CA GLY A 796 41.40 31.23 -11.66
C GLY A 796 41.89 30.82 -10.26
N GLY A 797 43.18 30.53 -10.14
CA GLY A 797 43.87 30.18 -8.88
C GLY A 797 43.97 31.37 -7.90
N SER A 798 44.32 31.22 -6.62
CA SER A 798 45.56 30.57 -6.16
C SER A 798 45.54 30.12 -4.68
N SER A 799 46.26 29.02 -4.45
CA SER A 799 47.05 28.54 -3.29
C SER A 799 46.87 29.07 -1.85
N SER A 800 46.62 28.13 -0.92
CA SER A 800 47.35 28.04 0.36
C SER A 800 47.63 26.56 0.68
N ARG A 801 48.89 26.27 1.01
CA ARG A 801 49.47 24.94 1.21
C ARG A 801 48.96 24.32 2.52
N GLY A 802 48.33 23.15 2.41
CA GLY A 802 48.15 22.18 3.49
C GLY A 802 48.33 20.79 2.89
N THR A 803 49.28 20.03 3.42
CA THR A 803 49.78 18.73 2.94
C THR A 803 48.68 17.71 2.63
N THR A 804 48.51 17.36 1.35
CA THR A 804 47.56 16.32 0.90
C THR A 804 48.13 14.94 1.18
N GLN A 805 47.66 14.25 2.23
CA GLN A 805 47.86 12.81 2.32
C GLN A 805 47.13 12.12 1.17
N GLN A 806 47.90 11.46 0.30
CA GLN A 806 47.40 10.72 -0.85
C GLN A 806 46.73 9.42 -0.34
N ARG A 807 45.39 9.40 -0.30
CA ARG A 807 44.63 8.20 0.11
C ARG A 807 44.91 7.05 -0.86
N THR A 808 45.61 6.05 -0.39
CA THR A 808 45.82 4.77 -1.09
C THR A 808 45.04 3.67 -0.39
N GLY A 809 44.71 2.60 -1.11
CA GLY A 809 44.03 1.45 -0.54
C GLY A 809 44.41 0.15 -1.25
N THR A 810 44.13 -0.98 -0.61
CA THR A 810 44.52 -2.30 -1.10
C THR A 810 43.31 -3.17 -1.37
N VAL A 811 43.27 -3.84 -2.52
CA VAL A 811 42.15 -4.71 -2.92
C VAL A 811 42.08 -5.95 -2.02
N ASN A 812 40.97 -6.18 -1.31
CA ASN A 812 40.80 -7.38 -0.46
C ASN A 812 40.04 -8.54 -1.15
N ALA A 813 39.45 -8.29 -2.32
CA ALA A 813 38.69 -9.28 -3.07
C ALA A 813 39.60 -10.12 -4.00
N SER A 814 39.28 -11.40 -4.19
CA SER A 814 40.02 -12.31 -5.10
C SER A 814 40.10 -11.78 -6.53
N ALA A 815 39.02 -11.17 -7.03
CA ALA A 815 38.99 -10.42 -8.27
C ALA A 815 37.97 -9.27 -8.18
N LEU A 816 38.40 -8.04 -8.45
CA LEU A 816 37.61 -6.82 -8.31
C LEU A 816 37.43 -6.12 -9.66
N ASN A 817 36.18 -6.03 -10.12
CA ASN A 817 35.85 -5.34 -11.38
C ASN A 817 35.98 -3.82 -11.22
N VAL A 818 36.79 -3.19 -12.06
CA VAL A 818 36.86 -1.72 -12.22
C VAL A 818 35.88 -1.30 -13.30
N ARG A 819 35.06 -0.28 -13.04
CA ARG A 819 33.95 0.13 -13.92
C ARG A 819 34.08 1.56 -14.43
N SER A 820 33.48 1.86 -15.57
CA SER A 820 33.51 3.20 -16.19
C SER A 820 32.76 4.27 -15.37
N GLY A 821 31.88 3.86 -14.45
CA GLY A 821 31.13 4.74 -13.55
C GLY A 821 30.75 4.07 -12.22
N PRO A 822 30.30 4.85 -11.22
CA PRO A 822 29.98 4.36 -9.88
C PRO A 822 28.66 3.57 -9.90
N GLY A 823 28.74 2.26 -10.10
CA GLY A 823 27.60 1.35 -10.06
C GLY A 823 27.83 0.06 -10.87
N THR A 824 27.14 -1.02 -10.50
CA THR A 824 27.29 -2.34 -11.16
C THR A 824 26.74 -2.41 -12.58
N SER A 825 25.92 -1.44 -12.99
CA SER A 825 25.36 -1.31 -14.35
C SER A 825 26.31 -0.66 -15.36
N HIS A 826 27.45 -0.11 -14.90
CA HIS A 826 28.46 0.48 -15.78
C HIS A 826 29.38 -0.59 -16.38
N SER A 827 29.84 -0.37 -17.61
CA SER A 827 30.73 -1.28 -18.32
C SER A 827 32.01 -1.54 -17.53
N ARG A 828 32.47 -2.80 -17.54
CA ARG A 828 33.75 -3.19 -16.92
C ARG A 828 34.88 -2.63 -17.78
N VAL A 829 35.75 -1.83 -17.17
CA VAL A 829 36.94 -1.23 -17.82
C VAL A 829 38.25 -1.85 -17.33
N GLY A 830 38.20 -2.71 -16.31
CA GLY A 830 39.37 -3.45 -15.84
C GLY A 830 39.05 -4.44 -14.73
N LEU A 831 40.07 -5.19 -14.29
CA LEU A 831 39.99 -6.15 -13.19
C LEU A 831 41.25 -6.03 -12.32
N LEU A 832 41.08 -5.95 -11.00
CA LEU A 832 42.17 -5.91 -10.03
C LEU A 832 42.17 -7.18 -9.17
N LYS A 833 43.33 -7.75 -8.89
CA LYS A 833 43.48 -8.95 -8.05
C LYS A 833 43.67 -8.56 -6.57
N ARG A 834 43.42 -9.51 -5.67
CA ARG A 834 43.69 -9.34 -4.22
C ARG A 834 45.13 -8.88 -4.00
N GLY A 835 45.32 -7.88 -3.15
CA GLY A 835 46.61 -7.28 -2.84
C GLY A 835 47.03 -6.12 -3.77
N ALA A 836 46.29 -5.84 -4.85
CA ALA A 836 46.61 -4.71 -5.72
C ALA A 836 46.43 -3.37 -4.99
N LYS A 837 47.45 -2.49 -5.08
CA LYS A 837 47.40 -1.13 -4.52
C LYS A 837 46.74 -0.16 -5.50
N VAL A 838 45.88 0.71 -4.99
CA VAL A 838 45.16 1.71 -5.79
C VAL A 838 45.25 3.09 -5.15
N THR A 839 45.36 4.13 -5.97
CA THR A 839 45.26 5.51 -5.51
C THR A 839 43.82 5.98 -5.63
N ILE A 840 43.24 6.46 -4.53
CA ILE A 840 41.88 6.99 -4.51
C ILE A 840 41.94 8.46 -4.93
N THR A 841 41.35 8.76 -6.08
CA THR A 841 41.36 10.08 -6.72
C THR A 841 40.03 10.82 -6.57
N GLY A 842 39.03 10.16 -5.97
CA GLY A 842 37.73 10.74 -5.69
C GLY A 842 36.77 9.70 -5.13
N GLU A 843 35.61 10.17 -4.67
CA GLU A 843 34.58 9.31 -4.10
C GLU A 843 33.22 9.68 -4.69
N SER A 844 32.38 8.69 -4.95
CA SER A 844 31.01 8.91 -5.43
C SER A 844 30.09 7.84 -4.84
N GLY A 845 29.32 8.23 -3.83
CA GLY A 845 28.50 7.29 -3.04
C GLY A 845 29.33 6.15 -2.46
N SER A 846 28.88 4.91 -2.65
CA SER A 846 29.54 3.66 -2.22
C SER A 846 30.73 3.24 -3.12
N TRP A 847 31.25 4.13 -3.98
CA TRP A 847 32.34 3.83 -4.93
C TRP A 847 33.53 4.78 -4.76
N TYR A 848 34.74 4.24 -4.85
CA TYR A 848 35.97 5.00 -5.03
C TYR A 848 36.25 5.17 -6.51
N LYS A 849 36.60 6.39 -6.92
CA LYS A 849 37.28 6.64 -8.19
C LYS A 849 38.76 6.38 -7.99
N ILE A 850 39.29 5.34 -8.63
CA ILE A 850 40.65 4.88 -8.43
C ILE A 850 41.49 5.01 -9.69
N LYS A 851 42.80 5.10 -9.49
CA LYS A 851 43.81 4.92 -10.52
C LYS A 851 44.80 3.86 -10.02
N SER A 852 45.06 2.85 -10.83
CA SER A 852 46.06 1.80 -10.56
C SER A 852 46.73 1.43 -11.88
N GLY A 853 47.97 1.88 -12.08
CA GLY A 853 48.64 1.83 -13.37
C GLY A 853 47.89 2.58 -14.46
N SER A 854 47.64 1.91 -15.60
CA SER A 854 46.84 2.42 -16.73
C SER A 854 45.33 2.33 -16.52
N ILE A 855 44.87 1.62 -15.48
CA ILE A 855 43.45 1.39 -15.22
C ILE A 855 42.91 2.53 -14.34
N ALA A 856 41.97 3.30 -14.89
CA ALA A 856 41.23 4.32 -14.18
C ALA A 856 39.72 4.03 -14.26
N GLY A 857 39.04 4.09 -13.13
CA GLY A 857 37.60 3.82 -13.06
C GLY A 857 37.10 3.77 -11.64
N TYR A 858 35.97 3.11 -11.43
CA TYR A 858 35.30 3.05 -10.15
C TYR A 858 35.29 1.63 -9.61
N VAL A 859 35.58 1.50 -8.31
CA VAL A 859 35.49 0.25 -7.54
C VAL A 859 34.63 0.46 -6.31
N ALA A 860 33.90 -0.57 -5.86
CA ALA A 860 33.08 -0.44 -4.66
C ALA A 860 33.98 -0.36 -3.42
N LYS A 861 33.69 0.62 -2.53
CA LYS A 861 34.55 0.95 -1.39
C LYS A 861 34.83 -0.25 -0.47
N GLN A 862 33.83 -1.12 -0.29
CA GLN A 862 33.90 -2.31 0.56
C GLN A 862 35.00 -3.33 0.18
N TYR A 863 35.58 -3.22 -1.02
CA TYR A 863 36.63 -4.12 -1.50
C TYR A 863 38.03 -3.49 -1.47
N ILE A 864 38.16 -2.27 -0.95
CA ILE A 864 39.42 -1.54 -0.77
C ILE A 864 39.63 -1.32 0.74
N LYS A 865 40.71 -1.90 1.30
CA LYS A 865 41.11 -1.75 2.70
C LYS A 865 42.16 -0.66 2.86
#